data_AF-A0A101MHP9-F1
#
_entry.id   AF-A0A101MHP9-F1
#
_cell.length_a   1.000
_cell.length_b   1.000
_cell.length_c   1.000
_cell.angle_alpha   90.00
_cell.angle_beta   90.00
_cell.angle_gamma   90.00
#
_symmetry.space_group_name_H-M   'P 1'
#
loop_
_entity.id
_entity.type
_entity.pdbx_description
1 polymer ?
#
loop_
_entity_poly.entity_id
_entity_poly.type
_entity_poly.pdbx_seq_one_letter_code
_entity_poly.pdbx_strand_id
1 'polypeptide(L)'
;MRTSSLFGPAAAGWPSLLALLPTLNALSFESVSVPELDLTSLGRVSITGDFDGVSLYQYKEQTESIPDGTQALLTPLPNGILTNLSSANAQIKAMCPFTQKDGKFAGIFVGGNFTSLGGVDSPGAALFDPNTSKVTALPGLSGSVAAVTCDQDTNRVYIGGKFTHDNTTNAVAWAPDDGWTDLPFKGLNGPVSSILKADNGHIIFGGSFDALGNTTSSSNERQILNLQNATVTSDADSSLDGYSDPRNIICSTNGEAAKGKTYLLHDYAPGFWRADLGFDFFPTKIRLYNTHLDGRGTKTFLLRALPDNGIMNLTYTDESGKKSSCDSSCPLSSNTTEKYREFTMVNPVGMQGLQIEVLSWYGQGAGLNGIEVFQDQILTYAVDQFNEPTCSGIEYPAKSTRTGSWTVESGYVSAKVTDSDASTTSVTFEPDVKKSGNYTIKLYTPGCTQDNSCSSRGIVNVTATLSSGSNSNQPDPSYIYQTNRHDKYDEFYTGYVDANSDSFRPKVTLRAKDGQGDITIVASRVRFELLSSTGGLNGLYDYDPTSKTETSDLTKSDINQAGTSLDHNATISIIEEHDDVIYVAGNFSDSKIHHIMSIKDGNITAMPGSGLNSPVLAMATLDNILYVGGRFTDTSDVGSDGLKHVAAYSYSSKEWSALGAGLNGPVNSIWPVELNASTAINETILAVSGDFDQIVAFNGNPAVSVAGFAIWVPSHKDWLQNLNVTQMQFGGQLSSVASHNNTPILAGNLATNGIIAGGAISLLDPDDLQLIPLSMKVNHQKSSTGLITGAYDTGSGRNLTIYGGHFAAAGSNGSTIENIAILNGTNAKISGLPQGVNSNSTFVSMLVHNDTLYAGGNVTGSIGRATLQGLVIYDLDKNEFSQTQPVFTGSNVSVNAVVNRPSSSDIYFGGNFQGVGQFPCNSVCYMDATTGEWDQPGSSMSGTVIDLHWASQNKLMAVGDLNVGGNKTSIAIYNAKDEEWTAFSGASQSDLPGNVTTFTASSSDLSKFWLGGTATNGSAFFLSYDGSNFLTPGNLFAEGTVIRGLELLPLRHDHSAASLLSNDQTLLIMGSLVIPDFGHASAALYNGTHITPFILSQKADGQPGSMSQFFSENKNPYTTNKKHHSNGIAVLVAFCCALGCVFLIVLAGVILNKVQRRRQGYAAAPQTFGTDRPSDMQRVPPEYLFNSLHQPNPGAPAL
;
A
#
# COMPACT_ATOMS: atom_id res chain seq x y z
N MET A 1 13.64 21.54 39.14
CA MET A 1 13.64 22.72 40.04
C MET A 1 12.18 23.10 40.33
N ARG A 2 11.80 23.20 41.62
CA ARG A 2 10.63 23.84 42.31
C ARG A 2 9.25 23.94 41.60
N THR A 3 8.07 23.73 42.19
CA THR A 3 7.54 23.19 43.48
C THR A 3 5.99 23.19 43.41
N SER A 4 5.36 22.13 43.96
CA SER A 4 4.15 22.08 44.83
C SER A 4 2.74 22.54 44.38
N SER A 5 1.76 21.63 44.53
CA SER A 5 0.55 21.76 45.39
C SER A 5 -0.18 20.40 45.47
N LEU A 6 -0.14 19.61 46.56
CA LEU A 6 -1.00 19.69 47.75
C LEU A 6 -2.46 20.10 47.46
N PHE A 7 -3.38 19.14 47.37
CA PHE A 7 -4.65 19.08 48.13
C PHE A 7 -5.33 17.70 47.94
N GLY A 8 -5.52 16.97 49.04
CA GLY A 8 -6.39 15.79 49.12
C GLY A 8 -7.86 16.17 49.36
N PRO A 9 -8.80 15.23 49.19
CA PRO A 9 -10.20 15.52 48.91
C PRO A 9 -11.06 15.65 50.17
N ALA A 10 -11.98 16.60 50.19
CA ALA A 10 -13.17 16.56 51.04
C ALA A 10 -14.25 17.49 50.48
N ALA A 11 -15.30 16.89 49.93
CA ALA A 11 -16.72 17.25 50.10
C ALA A 11 -17.53 16.82 48.88
N ALA A 12 -18.44 15.87 49.11
CA ALA A 12 -19.52 15.54 48.21
C ALA A 12 -20.37 16.80 47.93
N GLY A 13 -20.45 17.17 46.65
CA GLY A 13 -21.34 18.20 46.13
C GLY A 13 -21.89 17.74 44.80
N TRP A 14 -23.21 17.61 44.70
CA TRP A 14 -23.93 17.18 43.51
C TRP A 14 -23.63 18.08 42.29
N PRO A 15 -23.31 17.54 41.10
CA PRO A 15 -23.35 18.31 39.87
C PRO A 15 -24.70 18.07 39.19
N SER A 16 -25.55 19.08 39.20
CA SER A 16 -26.65 19.23 38.26
C SER A 16 -26.45 20.59 37.59
N LEU A 17 -26.49 20.61 36.26
CA LEU A 17 -26.30 21.75 35.34
C LEU A 17 -24.84 22.12 34.97
N LEU A 18 -24.30 21.35 34.03
CA LEU A 18 -23.45 21.84 32.94
C LEU A 18 -23.61 20.88 31.75
N ALA A 19 -24.73 20.98 31.06
CA ALA A 19 -24.97 20.29 29.79
C ALA A 19 -25.31 21.37 28.76
N LEU A 20 -24.31 21.71 27.94
CA LEU A 20 -24.36 22.27 26.57
C LEU A 20 -22.95 22.80 26.23
N LEU A 21 -21.97 21.90 26.30
CA LEU A 21 -20.76 22.01 25.48
C LEU A 21 -20.88 20.90 24.42
N PRO A 22 -20.52 21.13 23.15
CA PRO A 22 -20.48 20.06 22.16
C PRO A 22 -19.55 18.97 22.69
N THR A 23 -20.08 17.77 22.87
CA THR A 23 -19.27 16.58 23.16
C THR A 23 -18.39 16.34 21.94
N LEU A 24 -17.09 16.60 22.07
CA LEU A 24 -16.09 16.11 21.12
C LEU A 24 -16.15 14.58 21.18
N ASN A 25 -16.84 13.98 20.21
CA ASN A 25 -16.81 12.54 20.01
C ASN A 25 -15.49 12.23 19.31
N ALA A 26 -14.49 11.81 20.08
CA ALA A 26 -13.27 11.21 19.57
C ALA A 26 -13.38 9.68 19.70
N LEU A 27 -12.68 8.94 18.85
CA LEU A 27 -12.50 7.50 19.00
C LEU A 27 -11.97 7.20 20.41
N SER A 28 -12.69 6.39 21.18
CA SER A 28 -12.28 5.97 22.53
C SER A 28 -11.68 4.58 22.47
N PHE A 29 -10.43 4.44 22.91
CA PHE A 29 -9.74 3.15 23.01
C PHE A 29 -9.70 2.68 24.47
N GLU A 30 -9.85 1.38 24.70
CA GLU A 30 -9.84 0.84 26.06
C GLU A 30 -8.41 0.50 26.50
N SER A 31 -7.87 1.28 27.44
CA SER A 31 -6.55 1.02 28.01
C SER A 31 -6.53 -0.26 28.85
N VAL A 32 -5.50 -1.07 28.70
CA VAL A 32 -5.22 -2.27 29.49
C VAL A 32 -4.20 -1.91 30.57
N SER A 33 -4.55 -2.21 31.82
CA SER A 33 -3.62 -2.05 32.94
C SER A 33 -2.66 -3.24 32.99
N VAL A 34 -1.38 -2.96 32.75
CA VAL A 34 -0.30 -3.93 32.99
C VAL A 34 0.02 -3.94 34.50
N PRO A 35 0.23 -5.11 35.13
CA PRO A 35 0.66 -5.18 36.52
C PRO A 35 1.97 -4.44 36.77
N GLU A 36 2.07 -3.70 37.88
CA GLU A 36 3.30 -3.04 38.30
C GLU A 36 4.32 -4.07 38.82
N LEU A 37 5.34 -4.35 38.00
CA LEU A 37 6.42 -5.29 38.33
C LEU A 37 7.40 -4.66 39.33
N ASP A 38 7.97 -5.42 40.27
CA ASP A 38 9.06 -4.93 41.12
C ASP A 38 10.43 -5.40 40.59
N LEU A 39 11.03 -4.62 39.71
CA LEU A 39 12.33 -4.96 39.12
C LEU A 39 13.53 -4.50 39.99
N THR A 40 13.28 -3.82 41.12
CA THR A 40 14.34 -3.11 41.87
C THR A 40 15.43 -4.05 42.40
N SER A 41 15.06 -5.25 42.84
CA SER A 41 16.01 -6.25 43.33
C SER A 41 16.80 -6.96 42.23
N LEU A 42 16.34 -6.89 40.98
CA LEU A 42 16.94 -7.59 39.84
C LEU A 42 18.07 -6.78 39.18
N GLY A 43 18.19 -5.50 39.51
CA GLY A 43 19.12 -4.59 38.83
C GLY A 43 18.66 -4.33 37.39
N ARG A 44 19.57 -4.39 36.41
CA ARG A 44 19.19 -4.33 35.00
C ARG A 44 18.54 -5.63 34.55
N VAL A 45 17.53 -5.50 33.70
CA VAL A 45 16.75 -6.61 33.17
C VAL A 45 16.71 -6.50 31.65
N SER A 46 16.91 -7.63 30.98
CA SER A 46 16.79 -7.73 29.52
C SER A 46 16.01 -8.97 29.11
N ILE A 47 15.33 -8.86 27.97
CA ILE A 47 14.64 -9.96 27.30
C ILE A 47 15.22 -10.09 25.89
N THR A 48 15.56 -11.31 25.50
CA THR A 48 16.04 -11.67 24.16
C THR A 48 14.97 -12.40 23.36
N GLY A 49 15.09 -12.40 22.04
CA GLY A 49 14.20 -13.14 21.15
C GLY A 49 14.56 -13.01 19.67
N ASP A 50 13.58 -13.39 18.87
CA ASP A 50 13.56 -13.28 17.41
C ASP A 50 12.42 -12.33 17.01
N PHE A 51 12.74 -11.04 17.00
CA PHE A 51 11.84 -9.95 16.66
C PHE A 51 12.62 -8.70 16.21
N ASP A 52 11.91 -7.83 15.50
CA ASP A 52 12.37 -6.57 14.89
C ASP A 52 11.60 -5.35 15.43
N GLY A 53 10.34 -5.53 15.80
CA GLY A 53 9.48 -4.53 16.43
C GLY A 53 8.92 -5.06 17.73
N VAL A 54 8.76 -4.21 18.73
CA VAL A 54 8.29 -4.61 20.06
C VAL A 54 7.46 -3.54 20.75
N SER A 55 6.38 -3.94 21.42
CA SER A 55 5.52 -3.03 22.18
C SER A 55 4.92 -3.70 23.43
N LEU A 56 4.60 -2.88 24.42
CA LEU A 56 3.75 -3.30 25.53
C LEU A 56 2.30 -3.38 25.06
N TYR A 57 1.56 -4.36 25.59
CA TYR A 57 0.11 -4.45 25.45
C TYR A 57 -0.57 -3.49 26.42
N GLN A 58 -0.99 -2.33 25.91
CA GLN A 58 -1.56 -1.19 26.64
C GLN A 58 -2.98 -0.84 26.20
N TYR A 59 -3.47 -1.36 25.07
CA TYR A 59 -4.81 -1.11 24.55
C TYR A 59 -5.40 -2.41 24.00
N LYS A 60 -6.70 -2.63 24.20
CA LYS A 60 -7.36 -3.89 23.80
C LYS A 60 -7.30 -4.16 22.29
N GLU A 61 -7.25 -3.09 21.50
CA GLU A 61 -7.26 -3.10 20.05
C GLU A 61 -5.87 -3.37 19.42
N GLN A 62 -4.81 -3.54 20.23
CA GLN A 62 -3.49 -3.94 19.74
C GLN A 62 -3.46 -5.43 19.39
N THR A 63 -2.76 -5.76 18.30
CA THR A 63 -2.60 -7.13 17.81
C THR A 63 -1.18 -7.37 17.34
N GLU A 64 -0.67 -8.61 17.44
CA GLU A 64 0.68 -8.96 17.00
C GLU A 64 0.76 -9.34 15.50
N SER A 65 -0.36 -9.60 14.84
CA SER A 65 -0.42 -10.00 13.43
C SER A 65 -1.02 -8.93 12.51
N ILE A 66 -0.55 -8.90 11.27
CA ILE A 66 -1.19 -8.17 10.16
C ILE A 66 -2.30 -9.08 9.59
N PRO A 67 -3.51 -8.57 9.30
CA PRO A 67 -4.51 -9.34 8.58
C PRO A 67 -4.00 -9.82 7.21
N ASP A 68 -4.10 -11.13 6.94
CA ASP A 68 -3.60 -11.72 5.70
C ASP A 68 -4.34 -11.20 4.46
N GLY A 69 -3.58 -10.62 3.51
CA GLY A 69 -4.01 -10.35 2.13
C GLY A 69 -5.13 -9.32 1.94
N THR A 70 -5.54 -8.62 3.00
CA THR A 70 -6.63 -7.64 3.00
C THR A 70 -6.11 -6.25 3.36
N GLN A 71 -6.70 -5.19 2.80
CA GLN A 71 -6.44 -3.83 3.27
C GLN A 71 -7.45 -3.48 4.37
N ALA A 72 -7.10 -2.51 5.22
CA ALA A 72 -7.96 -2.04 6.28
C ALA A 72 -7.97 -0.52 6.33
N LEU A 73 -9.02 0.00 6.96
CA LEU A 73 -9.03 1.34 7.54
C LEU A 73 -8.32 1.25 8.89
N LEU A 74 -7.34 2.12 9.12
CA LEU A 74 -6.46 2.12 10.27
C LEU A 74 -6.48 3.47 10.98
N THR A 75 -6.16 3.48 12.26
CA THR A 75 -5.92 4.70 13.03
C THR A 75 -4.78 4.48 14.03
N PRO A 76 -3.97 5.49 14.34
CA PRO A 76 -3.02 5.41 15.46
C PRO A 76 -3.77 5.42 16.79
N LEU A 77 -3.35 4.52 17.68
CA LEU A 77 -3.63 4.53 19.11
C LEU A 77 -2.82 5.65 19.79
N PRO A 78 -3.14 6.03 21.05
CA PRO A 78 -2.40 7.08 21.74
C PRO A 78 -0.91 6.78 21.96
N ASN A 79 -0.51 5.50 21.95
CA ASN A 79 0.89 5.07 22.00
C ASN A 79 1.57 4.99 20.61
N GLY A 80 0.90 5.43 19.54
CA GLY A 80 1.42 5.47 18.17
C GLY A 80 1.26 4.18 17.36
N ILE A 81 0.81 3.09 17.97
CA ILE A 81 0.57 1.81 17.30
C ILE A 81 -0.70 1.90 16.46
N LEU A 82 -0.68 1.35 15.25
CA LEU A 82 -1.84 1.33 14.37
C LEU A 82 -2.77 0.19 14.75
N THR A 83 -4.06 0.48 14.76
CA THR A 83 -5.10 -0.53 14.91
C THR A 83 -6.09 -0.50 13.75
N ASN A 84 -6.73 -1.64 13.51
CA ASN A 84 -7.75 -1.82 12.47
C ASN A 84 -9.11 -1.28 12.94
N LEU A 85 -9.69 -0.37 12.18
CA LEU A 85 -11.08 0.08 12.35
C LEU A 85 -12.06 -0.80 11.59
N SER A 86 -11.70 -1.19 10.36
CA SER A 86 -12.54 -2.01 9.47
C SER A 86 -11.69 -2.62 8.36
N SER A 87 -11.90 -3.90 8.04
CA SER A 87 -11.19 -4.59 6.96
C SER A 87 -11.96 -4.58 5.64
N ALA A 88 -11.25 -4.51 4.53
CA ALA A 88 -11.74 -4.64 3.17
C ALA A 88 -11.20 -5.92 2.54
N ASN A 89 -12.03 -6.64 1.79
CA ASN A 89 -11.60 -7.89 1.15
C ASN A 89 -10.77 -7.69 -0.15
N ALA A 90 -10.42 -6.44 -0.47
CA ALA A 90 -9.48 -6.08 -1.54
C ALA A 90 -8.88 -4.68 -1.27
N GLN A 91 -8.36 -4.01 -2.30
CA GLN A 91 -7.68 -2.73 -2.17
C GLN A 91 -8.67 -1.56 -2.00
N ILE A 92 -8.36 -0.69 -1.05
CA ILE A 92 -8.86 0.67 -0.91
C ILE A 92 -7.90 1.58 -1.69
N LYS A 93 -8.42 2.38 -2.61
CA LYS A 93 -7.61 3.22 -3.52
C LYS A 93 -7.74 4.70 -3.24
N ALA A 94 -8.91 5.14 -2.77
CA ALA A 94 -9.17 6.55 -2.53
C ALA A 94 -10.09 6.73 -1.32
N MET A 95 -9.86 7.79 -0.57
CA MET A 95 -10.72 8.21 0.53
C MET A 95 -10.94 9.71 0.47
N CYS A 96 -12.10 10.14 0.94
CA CYS A 96 -12.38 11.56 1.06
C CYS A 96 -13.35 11.85 2.22
N PRO A 97 -13.03 12.77 3.15
CA PRO A 97 -13.93 13.18 4.22
C PRO A 97 -15.05 14.06 3.68
N PHE A 98 -16.30 13.59 3.73
CA PHE A 98 -17.43 14.31 3.16
C PHE A 98 -18.21 15.10 4.21
N THR A 99 -18.17 16.42 4.08
CA THR A 99 -19.02 17.36 4.82
C THR A 99 -20.06 17.95 3.89
N GLN A 100 -21.32 17.88 4.29
CA GLN A 100 -22.44 18.43 3.53
C GLN A 100 -22.45 19.96 3.56
N LYS A 101 -23.21 20.56 2.64
CA LYS A 101 -23.32 22.02 2.51
C LYS A 101 -23.82 22.73 3.77
N ASP A 102 -24.60 22.04 4.60
CA ASP A 102 -25.10 22.55 5.90
C ASP A 102 -24.07 22.43 7.05
N GLY A 103 -22.87 21.92 6.76
CA GLY A 103 -21.79 21.72 7.72
C GLY A 103 -21.85 20.37 8.45
N LYS A 104 -22.84 19.52 8.14
CA LYS A 104 -22.94 18.18 8.75
C LYS A 104 -21.94 17.23 8.13
N PHE A 105 -21.13 16.57 8.97
CA PHE A 105 -20.24 15.51 8.52
C PHE A 105 -21.04 14.24 8.20
N ALA A 106 -20.95 13.76 6.97
CA ALA A 106 -21.65 12.56 6.52
C ALA A 106 -20.85 11.27 6.76
N GLY A 107 -19.52 11.36 6.71
CA GLY A 107 -18.60 10.23 6.85
C GLY A 107 -17.41 10.34 5.90
N ILE A 108 -16.53 9.34 5.93
CA ILE A 108 -15.44 9.18 4.98
C ILE A 108 -15.96 8.32 3.82
N PHE A 109 -15.98 8.88 2.62
CA PHE A 109 -16.28 8.12 1.42
C PHE A 109 -15.04 7.29 1.06
N VAL A 110 -15.21 5.98 0.91
CA VAL A 110 -14.13 5.02 0.66
C VAL A 110 -14.37 4.37 -0.70
N GLY A 111 -13.39 4.48 -1.61
CA GLY A 111 -13.42 3.88 -2.95
C GLY A 111 -12.30 2.87 -3.15
N GLY A 112 -12.57 1.78 -3.88
CA GLY A 112 -11.59 0.74 -4.14
C GLY A 112 -12.06 -0.33 -5.14
N ASN A 113 -11.44 -1.50 -5.09
CA ASN A 113 -11.89 -2.70 -5.84
C ASN A 113 -12.44 -3.80 -4.92
N PHE A 114 -12.71 -3.48 -3.66
CA PHE A 114 -13.33 -4.39 -2.69
C PHE A 114 -14.79 -4.68 -3.05
N THR A 115 -15.26 -5.86 -2.67
CA THR A 115 -16.70 -6.19 -2.70
C THR A 115 -17.35 -6.05 -1.33
N SER A 116 -16.55 -6.06 -0.25
CA SER A 116 -17.04 -5.79 1.10
C SER A 116 -16.06 -4.96 1.93
N LEU A 117 -16.62 -4.14 2.82
CA LEU A 117 -15.90 -3.35 3.82
C LEU A 117 -16.59 -3.55 5.18
N GLY A 118 -15.84 -3.94 6.21
CA GLY A 118 -16.37 -4.18 7.55
C GLY A 118 -17.42 -5.30 7.60
N GLY A 119 -17.31 -6.28 6.68
CA GLY A 119 -18.30 -7.35 6.50
C GLY A 119 -19.60 -6.91 5.81
N VAL A 120 -19.73 -5.65 5.41
CA VAL A 120 -20.88 -5.11 4.66
C VAL A 120 -20.63 -5.25 3.16
N ASP A 121 -21.54 -5.90 2.45
CA ASP A 121 -21.51 -6.01 0.98
C ASP A 121 -21.76 -4.65 0.33
N SER A 122 -20.72 -4.11 -0.30
CA SER A 122 -20.72 -2.76 -0.87
C SER A 122 -19.66 -2.64 -1.96
N PRO A 123 -19.92 -3.16 -3.18
CA PRO A 123 -18.92 -3.21 -4.23
C PRO A 123 -18.40 -1.83 -4.65
N GLY A 124 -17.07 -1.66 -4.61
CA GLY A 124 -16.34 -0.52 -5.15
C GLY A 124 -16.40 0.76 -4.31
N ALA A 125 -17.47 1.01 -3.57
CA ALA A 125 -17.63 2.22 -2.75
C ALA A 125 -18.40 1.95 -1.46
N ALA A 126 -18.06 2.65 -0.38
CA ALA A 126 -18.77 2.61 0.90
C ALA A 126 -18.61 3.94 1.66
N LEU A 127 -19.49 4.21 2.63
CA LEU A 127 -19.36 5.34 3.54
C LEU A 127 -19.01 4.84 4.95
N PHE A 128 -17.92 5.33 5.51
CA PHE A 128 -17.42 4.96 6.84
C PHE A 128 -17.62 6.11 7.84
N ASP A 129 -18.27 5.83 8.97
CA ASP A 129 -18.37 6.76 10.09
C ASP A 129 -17.21 6.52 11.08
N PRO A 130 -16.21 7.42 11.16
CA PRO A 130 -15.08 7.28 12.07
C PRO A 130 -15.44 7.43 13.55
N ASN A 131 -16.62 7.95 13.91
CA ASN A 131 -17.01 8.09 15.32
C ASN A 131 -17.66 6.82 15.88
N THR A 132 -18.34 6.05 15.04
CA THR A 132 -19.04 4.81 15.45
C THR A 132 -18.45 3.55 14.83
N SER A 133 -17.39 3.68 14.03
CA SER A 133 -16.82 2.62 13.17
C SER A 133 -17.85 1.91 12.30
N LYS A 134 -18.92 2.60 11.91
CA LYS A 134 -20.04 2.01 11.16
C LYS A 134 -19.81 2.17 9.67
N VAL A 135 -19.92 1.06 8.93
CA VAL A 135 -19.91 1.06 7.46
C VAL A 135 -21.35 1.12 6.94
N THR A 136 -21.60 2.02 5.99
CA THR A 136 -22.87 2.13 5.26
C THR A 136 -22.64 1.72 3.81
N ALA A 137 -23.42 0.74 3.33
CA ALA A 137 -23.33 0.22 1.98
C ALA A 137 -23.80 1.25 0.94
N LEU A 138 -23.09 1.33 -0.19
CA LEU A 138 -23.42 2.12 -1.36
C LEU A 138 -23.52 1.20 -2.60
N PRO A 139 -24.54 0.32 -2.67
CA PRO A 139 -24.69 -0.63 -3.77
C PRO A 139 -25.02 0.09 -5.08
N GLY A 140 -24.65 -0.52 -6.21
CA GLY A 140 -25.03 -0.04 -7.56
C GLY A 140 -23.87 0.10 -8.53
N LEU A 141 -22.62 0.11 -8.07
CA LEU A 141 -21.44 0.10 -8.94
C LEU A 141 -21.02 -1.33 -9.28
N SER A 142 -20.63 -1.54 -10.54
CA SER A 142 -19.96 -2.78 -10.98
C SER A 142 -18.57 -2.44 -11.52
N GLY A 143 -17.53 -2.59 -10.69
CA GLY A 143 -16.14 -2.35 -11.07
C GLY A 143 -15.28 -1.84 -9.91
N SER A 144 -14.24 -1.07 -10.24
CA SER A 144 -13.30 -0.48 -9.27
C SER A 144 -13.37 1.03 -9.32
N VAL A 145 -13.48 1.65 -8.14
CA VAL A 145 -13.28 3.09 -7.94
C VAL A 145 -11.81 3.36 -7.68
N ALA A 146 -11.24 4.35 -8.36
CA ALA A 146 -9.83 4.72 -8.26
C ALA A 146 -9.62 6.15 -7.75
N ALA A 147 -10.57 7.05 -7.99
CA ALA A 147 -10.51 8.45 -7.56
C ALA A 147 -11.84 8.91 -7.00
N VAL A 148 -11.79 9.74 -5.95
CA VAL A 148 -12.96 10.34 -5.31
C VAL A 148 -12.63 11.76 -4.89
N THR A 149 -13.57 12.69 -5.11
CA THR A 149 -13.47 14.08 -4.67
C THR A 149 -14.78 14.49 -4.03
N CYS A 150 -14.74 14.95 -2.78
CA CYS A 150 -15.92 15.44 -2.09
C CYS A 150 -16.02 16.96 -2.26
N ASP A 151 -17.15 17.41 -2.75
CA ASP A 151 -17.42 18.83 -2.95
C ASP A 151 -18.59 19.29 -2.07
N GLN A 152 -18.24 20.08 -1.05
CA GLN A 152 -19.21 20.66 -0.12
C GLN A 152 -20.13 21.70 -0.81
N ASP A 153 -19.65 22.41 -1.84
CA ASP A 153 -20.39 23.51 -2.46
C ASP A 153 -21.59 23.01 -3.28
N THR A 154 -21.37 21.93 -4.03
CA THR A 154 -22.38 21.22 -4.81
C THR A 154 -23.10 20.13 -4.01
N ASN A 155 -22.66 19.85 -2.77
CA ASN A 155 -23.17 18.79 -1.89
C ASN A 155 -23.09 17.40 -2.53
N ARG A 156 -21.98 17.12 -3.25
CA ARG A 156 -21.79 15.88 -4.02
C ARG A 156 -20.41 15.30 -3.82
N VAL A 157 -20.31 13.99 -3.99
CA VAL A 157 -19.05 13.28 -4.19
C VAL A 157 -18.96 12.95 -5.68
N TYR A 158 -17.84 13.26 -6.31
CA TYR A 158 -17.51 12.86 -7.68
C TYR A 158 -16.65 11.60 -7.63
N ILE A 159 -17.02 10.58 -8.40
CA ILE A 159 -16.43 9.24 -8.34
C ILE A 159 -15.91 8.88 -9.73
N GLY A 160 -14.66 8.44 -9.79
CA GLY A 160 -13.95 8.04 -11.00
C GLY A 160 -13.30 6.68 -10.85
N GLY A 161 -13.31 5.87 -11.91
CA GLY A 161 -12.70 4.55 -11.89
C GLY A 161 -12.91 3.77 -13.17
N LYS A 162 -12.82 2.44 -13.05
CA LYS A 162 -13.19 1.48 -14.09
C LYS A 162 -14.44 0.74 -13.65
N PHE A 163 -15.61 1.28 -13.97
CA PHE A 163 -16.89 0.70 -13.56
C PHE A 163 -18.03 1.09 -14.51
N THR A 164 -19.13 0.37 -14.39
CA THR A 164 -20.42 0.73 -15.00
C THR A 164 -21.48 0.94 -13.92
N HIS A 165 -22.41 1.86 -14.17
CA HIS A 165 -23.59 2.10 -13.35
C HIS A 165 -24.75 2.49 -14.28
N ASP A 166 -25.81 1.68 -14.32
CA ASP A 166 -26.93 1.86 -15.26
C ASP A 166 -26.47 2.13 -16.70
N ASN A 167 -26.64 3.37 -17.20
CA ASN A 167 -26.25 3.81 -18.55
C ASN A 167 -25.01 4.73 -18.56
N THR A 168 -24.28 4.87 -17.45
CA THR A 168 -23.05 5.66 -17.35
C THR A 168 -21.83 4.76 -17.13
N THR A 169 -20.67 5.20 -17.61
CA THR A 169 -19.39 4.48 -17.49
C THR A 169 -18.31 5.35 -16.86
N ASN A 170 -17.52 4.77 -15.95
CA ASN A 170 -16.25 5.30 -15.42
C ASN A 170 -16.28 6.63 -14.62
N ALA A 171 -17.34 7.44 -14.72
CA ALA A 171 -17.56 8.64 -13.91
C ALA A 171 -19.03 8.81 -13.52
N VAL A 172 -19.28 9.14 -12.25
CA VAL A 172 -20.63 9.33 -11.67
C VAL A 172 -20.55 10.28 -10.46
N ALA A 173 -21.68 10.84 -10.04
CA ALA A 173 -21.79 11.58 -8.78
C ALA A 173 -22.63 10.82 -7.74
N TRP A 174 -22.42 11.09 -6.46
CA TRP A 174 -23.22 10.55 -5.37
C TRP A 174 -23.51 11.63 -4.31
N ALA A 175 -24.71 11.59 -3.72
CA ALA A 175 -25.03 12.37 -2.52
C ALA A 175 -25.91 11.57 -1.55
N PRO A 176 -25.90 11.86 -0.23
CA PRO A 176 -26.68 11.12 0.77
C PRO A 176 -28.20 11.14 0.52
N ASP A 177 -28.72 12.27 0.04
CA ASP A 177 -30.16 12.45 -0.18
C ASP A 177 -30.61 11.99 -1.59
N ASP A 178 -29.73 12.08 -2.58
CA ASP A 178 -30.03 11.78 -3.99
C ASP A 178 -29.57 10.38 -4.45
N GLY A 179 -28.65 9.73 -3.72
CA GLY A 179 -28.00 8.50 -4.15
C GLY A 179 -27.06 8.70 -5.34
N TRP A 180 -26.88 7.66 -6.16
CA TRP A 180 -26.10 7.74 -7.40
C TRP A 180 -26.82 8.61 -8.43
N THR A 181 -26.09 9.56 -9.02
CA THR A 181 -26.61 10.51 -10.01
C THR A 181 -25.73 10.52 -11.25
N ASP A 182 -26.35 10.29 -12.41
CA ASP A 182 -25.70 10.43 -13.71
C ASP A 182 -25.20 11.86 -13.93
N LEU A 183 -23.98 11.98 -14.43
CA LEU A 183 -23.45 13.24 -14.95
C LEU A 183 -24.06 13.54 -16.33
N PRO A 184 -24.22 14.81 -16.73
CA PRO A 184 -24.92 15.17 -17.97
C PRO A 184 -24.24 14.61 -19.24
N PHE A 185 -22.94 14.36 -19.18
CA PHE A 185 -22.12 13.74 -20.24
C PHE A 185 -22.15 12.19 -20.26
N LYS A 186 -22.91 11.54 -19.37
CA LYS A 186 -23.05 10.07 -19.26
C LYS A 186 -21.72 9.32 -19.05
N GLY A 187 -20.79 9.94 -18.35
CA GLY A 187 -19.52 9.33 -17.98
C GLY A 187 -18.46 9.41 -19.07
N LEU A 188 -17.41 8.60 -18.98
CA LEU A 188 -16.25 8.62 -19.89
C LEU A 188 -16.05 7.23 -20.51
N ASN A 189 -15.55 7.18 -21.75
CA ASN A 189 -15.39 5.93 -22.47
C ASN A 189 -14.20 5.06 -22.01
N GLY A 190 -13.38 5.57 -21.08
CA GLY A 190 -12.28 4.86 -20.46
C GLY A 190 -12.10 5.21 -18.98
N PRO A 191 -11.23 4.49 -18.26
CA PRO A 191 -11.13 4.60 -16.81
C PRO A 191 -10.58 5.94 -16.34
N VAL A 192 -11.10 6.43 -15.21
CA VAL A 192 -10.63 7.64 -14.51
C VAL A 192 -9.72 7.24 -13.35
N SER A 193 -8.57 7.88 -13.23
CA SER A 193 -7.56 7.64 -12.17
C SER A 193 -7.38 8.81 -11.22
N SER A 194 -7.79 10.03 -11.60
CA SER A 194 -7.69 11.23 -10.77
C SER A 194 -8.90 12.12 -10.96
N ILE A 195 -9.32 12.79 -9.89
CA ILE A 195 -10.31 13.86 -9.92
C ILE A 195 -9.79 14.98 -9.04
N LEU A 196 -9.79 16.20 -9.57
CA LEU A 196 -9.42 17.42 -8.86
C LEU A 196 -10.61 18.38 -8.90
N LYS A 197 -10.97 18.99 -7.77
CA LYS A 197 -11.81 20.20 -7.73
C LYS A 197 -10.86 21.39 -7.80
N ALA A 198 -10.92 22.14 -8.90
CA ALA A 198 -10.10 23.32 -9.08
C ALA A 198 -10.64 24.53 -8.29
N ASP A 199 -9.80 25.51 -8.00
CA ASP A 199 -10.17 26.72 -7.24
C ASP A 199 -11.29 27.55 -7.90
N ASN A 200 -11.46 27.44 -9.22
CA ASN A 200 -12.56 28.04 -9.97
C ASN A 200 -13.90 27.30 -9.82
N GLY A 201 -13.95 26.18 -9.09
CA GLY A 201 -15.12 25.35 -8.86
C GLY A 201 -15.39 24.29 -9.92
N HIS A 202 -14.57 24.20 -10.97
CA HIS A 202 -14.66 23.13 -11.96
C HIS A 202 -14.12 21.81 -11.41
N ILE A 203 -14.59 20.70 -11.97
CA ILE A 203 -14.13 19.35 -11.67
C ILE A 203 -13.33 18.83 -12.86
N ILE A 204 -12.06 18.55 -12.64
CA ILE A 204 -11.13 18.06 -13.66
C ILE A 204 -10.97 16.55 -13.48
N PHE A 205 -11.33 15.79 -14.52
CA PHE A 205 -11.13 14.35 -14.59
C PHE A 205 -9.84 14.04 -15.34
N GLY A 206 -9.02 13.16 -14.75
CA GLY A 206 -7.81 12.61 -15.35
C GLY A 206 -7.89 11.09 -15.47
N GLY A 207 -7.57 10.55 -16.64
CA GLY A 207 -7.65 9.11 -16.86
C GLY A 207 -7.07 8.63 -18.19
N SER A 208 -7.55 7.48 -18.64
CA SER A 208 -7.23 6.88 -19.94
C SER A 208 -8.52 6.84 -20.76
N PHE A 209 -8.93 8.00 -21.29
CA PHE A 209 -10.15 8.16 -22.07
C PHE A 209 -9.93 9.22 -23.15
N ASP A 210 -10.69 9.14 -24.24
CA ASP A 210 -10.65 10.11 -25.34
C ASP A 210 -12.05 10.61 -25.72
N ALA A 211 -13.13 10.16 -25.07
CA ALA A 211 -14.46 10.65 -25.37
C ALA A 211 -15.42 10.59 -24.16
N LEU A 212 -16.47 11.41 -24.25
CA LEU A 212 -17.61 11.37 -23.33
C LEU A 212 -18.48 10.12 -23.61
N GLY A 213 -19.16 9.62 -22.60
CA GLY A 213 -20.01 8.43 -22.69
C GLY A 213 -21.25 8.62 -23.57
N ASN A 214 -21.65 9.87 -23.83
CA ASN A 214 -22.78 10.21 -24.70
C ASN A 214 -22.42 10.33 -26.20
N THR A 215 -21.15 10.27 -26.59
CA THR A 215 -20.76 10.38 -28.01
C THR A 215 -20.93 9.05 -28.73
N THR A 216 -22.08 8.84 -29.37
CA THR A 216 -22.21 7.76 -30.37
C THR A 216 -21.43 8.15 -31.62
N SER A 217 -20.56 7.28 -32.12
CA SER A 217 -19.81 7.41 -33.37
C SER A 217 -20.74 7.46 -34.60
N SER A 218 -21.41 8.60 -34.81
CA SER A 218 -22.15 8.83 -36.05
C SER A 218 -21.17 9.21 -37.16
N SER A 219 -20.81 8.24 -38.00
CA SER A 219 -20.04 8.44 -39.23
C SER A 219 -20.77 9.40 -40.16
N ASN A 220 -20.37 10.66 -40.19
CA ASN A 220 -20.74 11.60 -41.26
C ASN A 220 -19.50 12.02 -42.06
N GLU A 221 -18.57 11.08 -42.30
CA GLU A 221 -17.44 11.28 -43.20
C GLU A 221 -17.91 11.08 -44.64
N ARG A 222 -18.44 12.14 -45.25
CA ARG A 222 -19.00 12.09 -46.60
C ARG A 222 -17.92 12.37 -47.65
N GLN A 223 -17.68 11.43 -48.54
CA GLN A 223 -16.79 11.56 -49.70
C GLN A 223 -17.62 11.94 -50.96
N ILE A 224 -17.09 12.82 -51.81
CA ILE A 224 -17.77 13.24 -53.05
C ILE A 224 -17.41 12.29 -54.19
N LEU A 225 -18.41 11.79 -54.92
CA LEU A 225 -18.17 10.96 -56.10
C LEU A 225 -17.71 11.81 -57.29
N ASN A 226 -16.72 11.30 -58.00
CA ASN A 226 -16.16 11.99 -59.16
C ASN A 226 -16.99 11.79 -60.42
N LEU A 227 -17.82 12.78 -60.73
CA LEU A 227 -18.60 12.82 -61.98
C LEU A 227 -17.79 13.35 -63.17
N GLN A 228 -16.60 13.95 -62.97
CA GLN A 228 -15.82 14.54 -64.07
C GLN A 228 -15.37 13.51 -65.10
N ASN A 229 -15.19 12.25 -64.68
CA ASN A 229 -14.78 11.15 -65.55
C ASN A 229 -15.94 10.21 -65.92
N ALA A 230 -17.16 10.54 -65.49
CA ALA A 230 -18.35 9.77 -65.85
C ALA A 230 -18.72 9.94 -67.34
N THR A 231 -19.34 8.90 -67.90
CA THR A 231 -20.04 9.00 -69.18
C THR A 231 -21.39 9.63 -68.93
N VAL A 232 -21.59 10.85 -69.44
CA VAL A 232 -22.79 11.65 -69.19
C VAL A 232 -23.61 11.74 -70.47
N THR A 233 -24.90 11.46 -70.37
CA THR A 233 -25.82 11.48 -71.51
C THR A 233 -27.14 12.15 -71.16
N SER A 234 -27.82 12.67 -72.18
CA SER A 234 -29.19 13.14 -72.16
C SER A 234 -29.87 12.91 -73.51
N ASP A 235 -31.19 13.04 -73.57
CA ASP A 235 -32.04 12.78 -74.74
C ASP A 235 -32.75 14.03 -75.31
N ALA A 236 -32.85 15.13 -74.55
CA ALA A 236 -33.58 16.33 -74.96
C ALA A 236 -32.76 17.62 -74.70
N ASP A 237 -31.57 17.72 -75.29
CA ASP A 237 -30.68 18.87 -75.09
C ASP A 237 -31.25 20.18 -75.65
N SER A 238 -31.00 21.29 -74.96
CA SER A 238 -31.39 22.64 -75.43
C SER A 238 -30.69 23.02 -76.74
N SER A 239 -31.37 23.79 -77.58
CA SER A 239 -30.77 24.41 -78.79
C SER A 239 -30.02 25.72 -78.49
N LEU A 240 -30.03 26.18 -77.23
CA LEU A 240 -29.36 27.41 -76.80
C LEU A 240 -27.84 27.22 -76.67
N ASP A 241 -27.08 28.09 -77.33
CA ASP A 241 -25.62 28.03 -77.37
C ASP A 241 -24.99 28.11 -75.97
N GLY A 242 -24.25 27.07 -75.61
CA GLY A 242 -23.56 26.89 -74.33
C GLY A 242 -24.44 26.45 -73.15
N TYR A 243 -25.65 25.94 -73.41
CA TYR A 243 -26.53 25.31 -72.42
C TYR A 243 -26.89 23.85 -72.72
N SER A 244 -26.43 23.33 -73.87
CA SER A 244 -26.76 21.99 -74.37
C SER A 244 -25.87 20.87 -73.84
N ASP A 245 -24.71 21.19 -73.23
CA ASP A 245 -23.78 20.17 -72.73
C ASP A 245 -24.19 19.72 -71.31
N PRO A 246 -24.63 18.46 -71.11
CA PRO A 246 -25.02 17.95 -69.79
C PRO A 246 -23.87 17.91 -68.79
N ARG A 247 -22.62 18.10 -69.22
CA ARG A 247 -21.46 18.20 -68.32
C ARG A 247 -21.32 19.56 -67.65
N ASN A 248 -22.02 20.60 -68.13
CA ASN A 248 -21.93 21.97 -67.60
C ASN A 248 -22.24 22.07 -66.09
N ILE A 249 -22.99 21.13 -65.53
CA ILE A 249 -23.41 21.12 -64.11
C ILE A 249 -22.45 20.35 -63.19
N ILE A 250 -21.46 19.67 -63.74
CA ILE A 250 -20.43 18.98 -62.95
C ILE A 250 -19.44 20.02 -62.45
N CYS A 251 -18.99 19.92 -61.20
CA CYS A 251 -18.08 20.88 -60.56
C CYS A 251 -18.64 22.30 -60.36
N SER A 252 -19.94 22.51 -60.57
CA SER A 252 -20.58 23.82 -60.45
C SER A 252 -21.18 24.01 -59.05
N THR A 253 -20.33 24.13 -58.03
CA THR A 253 -20.73 24.20 -56.60
C THR A 253 -21.16 25.60 -56.14
N ASN A 254 -20.95 26.62 -56.98
CA ASN A 254 -21.41 27.98 -56.70
C ASN A 254 -22.90 28.17 -57.07
N GLY A 255 -23.50 27.28 -57.86
CA GLY A 255 -24.91 27.30 -58.24
C GLY A 255 -25.30 28.46 -59.17
N GLU A 256 -24.31 29.15 -59.74
CA GLU A 256 -24.55 30.33 -60.58
C GLU A 256 -25.00 29.94 -61.99
N ALA A 257 -26.09 30.57 -62.46
CA ALA A 257 -26.54 30.39 -63.83
C ALA A 257 -25.64 31.15 -64.81
N ALA A 258 -24.98 30.44 -65.73
CA ALA A 258 -24.18 31.05 -66.79
C ALA A 258 -23.96 30.09 -67.97
N LYS A 259 -23.62 30.66 -69.13
CA LYS A 259 -23.17 29.88 -70.30
C LYS A 259 -21.96 29.01 -69.92
N GLY A 260 -22.04 27.71 -70.20
CA GLY A 260 -21.01 26.74 -69.81
C GLY A 260 -21.02 26.29 -68.34
N LYS A 261 -21.98 26.77 -67.52
CA LYS A 261 -22.19 26.36 -66.11
C LYS A 261 -23.61 25.86 -65.81
N THR A 262 -24.51 26.02 -66.78
CA THR A 262 -25.91 25.60 -66.69
C THR A 262 -26.19 24.57 -67.77
N TYR A 263 -26.96 23.54 -67.42
CA TYR A 263 -27.52 22.59 -68.36
C TYR A 263 -29.03 22.78 -68.46
N LEU A 264 -29.53 22.92 -69.68
CA LEU A 264 -30.96 23.07 -69.97
C LEU A 264 -31.43 21.94 -70.88
N LEU A 265 -32.64 21.44 -70.60
CA LEU A 265 -33.39 20.64 -71.56
C LEU A 265 -34.03 21.52 -72.63
N HIS A 266 -34.42 20.91 -73.74
CA HIS A 266 -35.14 21.55 -74.83
C HIS A 266 -36.47 22.12 -74.31
N ASP A 267 -36.84 23.28 -74.86
CA ASP A 267 -38.07 23.96 -74.52
C ASP A 267 -39.28 23.04 -74.72
N TYR A 268 -40.11 22.98 -73.68
CA TYR A 268 -41.35 22.20 -73.61
C TYR A 268 -41.18 20.68 -73.82
N ALA A 269 -39.97 20.13 -73.70
CA ALA A 269 -39.70 18.70 -73.82
C ALA A 269 -39.34 18.08 -72.46
N PRO A 270 -39.86 16.87 -72.14
CA PRO A 270 -39.30 16.05 -71.07
C PRO A 270 -37.93 15.50 -71.48
N GLY A 271 -37.12 15.10 -70.51
CA GLY A 271 -35.83 14.47 -70.76
C GLY A 271 -35.17 14.01 -69.46
N PHE A 272 -33.98 13.41 -69.59
CA PHE A 272 -33.22 12.93 -68.44
C PHE A 272 -31.78 13.45 -68.43
N TRP A 273 -31.15 13.43 -67.26
CA TRP A 273 -29.70 13.54 -67.11
C TRP A 273 -29.18 12.24 -66.52
N ARG A 274 -28.22 11.60 -67.19
CA ARG A 274 -27.68 10.30 -66.78
C ARG A 274 -26.16 10.35 -66.67
N ALA A 275 -25.61 9.74 -65.62
CA ALA A 275 -24.19 9.53 -65.44
C ALA A 275 -23.87 8.06 -65.12
N ASP A 276 -23.02 7.45 -65.93
CA ASP A 276 -22.42 6.13 -65.70
C ASP A 276 -20.96 6.29 -65.26
N LEU A 277 -20.62 5.79 -64.07
CA LEU A 277 -19.32 5.99 -63.43
C LEU A 277 -18.33 4.86 -63.73
N GLY A 278 -18.81 3.71 -64.22
CA GLY A 278 -17.96 2.57 -64.60
C GLY A 278 -17.37 1.78 -63.41
N PHE A 279 -17.82 2.05 -62.19
CA PHE A 279 -17.50 1.30 -60.96
C PHE A 279 -18.70 1.29 -60.01
N ASP A 280 -18.73 0.33 -59.08
CA ASP A 280 -19.79 0.23 -58.07
C ASP A 280 -19.58 1.26 -56.95
N PHE A 281 -20.63 2.03 -56.66
CA PHE A 281 -20.67 2.99 -55.55
C PHE A 281 -22.01 2.92 -54.79
N PHE A 282 -22.01 3.42 -53.55
CA PHE A 282 -23.16 3.43 -52.65
C PHE A 282 -23.50 4.86 -52.26
N PRO A 283 -24.37 5.56 -53.01
CA PRO A 283 -24.66 6.95 -52.73
C PRO A 283 -25.58 7.07 -51.51
N THR A 284 -25.26 8.00 -50.62
CA THR A 284 -26.02 8.29 -49.40
C THR A 284 -26.74 9.63 -49.50
N LYS A 285 -26.26 10.54 -50.36
CA LYS A 285 -26.88 11.86 -50.59
C LYS A 285 -26.61 12.38 -52.00
N ILE A 286 -27.55 13.18 -52.52
CA ILE A 286 -27.37 14.02 -53.72
C ILE A 286 -27.73 15.47 -53.39
N ARG A 287 -26.93 16.41 -53.89
CA ARG A 287 -27.26 17.83 -53.97
C ARG A 287 -27.58 18.22 -55.39
N LEU A 288 -28.71 18.90 -55.58
CA LEU A 288 -29.11 19.46 -56.86
C LEU A 288 -29.25 20.97 -56.72
N TYR A 289 -28.58 21.69 -57.61
CA TYR A 289 -28.64 23.14 -57.71
C TYR A 289 -29.62 23.43 -58.84
N ASN A 290 -30.81 23.90 -58.51
CA ASN A 290 -31.80 24.21 -59.52
C ASN A 290 -31.35 25.42 -60.35
N THR A 291 -31.72 25.46 -61.63
CA THR A 291 -31.53 26.70 -62.40
C THR A 291 -32.70 27.65 -62.19
N HIS A 292 -32.43 28.94 -62.34
CA HIS A 292 -33.43 30.02 -62.35
C HIS A 292 -33.25 30.93 -63.58
N LEU A 293 -32.44 30.49 -64.54
CA LEU A 293 -32.12 31.25 -65.75
C LEU A 293 -33.39 31.47 -66.58
N ASP A 294 -33.71 32.73 -66.86
CA ASP A 294 -34.89 33.12 -67.65
C ASP A 294 -36.22 32.48 -67.15
N GLY A 295 -36.33 32.22 -65.84
CA GLY A 295 -37.49 31.57 -65.22
C GLY A 295 -37.61 30.05 -65.42
N ARG A 296 -36.60 29.42 -66.03
CA ARG A 296 -36.48 27.96 -66.20
C ARG A 296 -36.04 27.29 -64.91
N GLY A 297 -36.37 26.01 -64.75
CA GLY A 297 -35.95 25.22 -63.59
C GLY A 297 -36.61 23.85 -63.54
N THR A 298 -35.98 22.88 -62.90
CA THR A 298 -36.60 21.57 -62.64
C THR A 298 -37.59 21.71 -61.49
N LYS A 299 -38.83 21.21 -61.64
CA LYS A 299 -39.88 21.30 -60.61
C LYS A 299 -40.02 19.98 -59.86
N THR A 300 -40.12 18.88 -60.59
CA THR A 300 -40.10 17.54 -60.00
C THR A 300 -39.25 16.58 -60.84
N PHE A 301 -38.56 15.66 -60.17
CA PHE A 301 -37.74 14.64 -60.79
C PHE A 301 -37.92 13.27 -60.13
N LEU A 302 -37.45 12.24 -60.81
CA LEU A 302 -37.32 10.87 -60.33
C LEU A 302 -35.85 10.45 -60.41
N LEU A 303 -35.33 9.81 -59.36
CA LEU A 303 -33.97 9.26 -59.36
C LEU A 303 -34.01 7.74 -59.57
N ARG A 304 -33.24 7.25 -60.54
CA ARG A 304 -33.06 5.82 -60.82
C ARG A 304 -31.64 5.35 -60.59
N ALA A 305 -31.52 4.17 -60.00
CA ALA A 305 -30.26 3.42 -59.90
C ALA A 305 -30.03 2.59 -61.16
N LEU A 306 -28.82 2.62 -61.74
CA LEU A 306 -28.45 1.83 -62.92
C LEU A 306 -27.44 0.74 -62.53
N PRO A 307 -27.51 -0.46 -63.16
CA PRO A 307 -28.35 -0.83 -64.32
C PRO A 307 -29.76 -1.32 -63.99
N ASP A 308 -30.09 -1.56 -62.72
CA ASP A 308 -31.34 -2.21 -62.29
C ASP A 308 -32.62 -1.39 -62.56
N ASN A 309 -32.46 -0.10 -62.89
CA ASN A 309 -33.52 0.86 -63.20
C ASN A 309 -34.54 1.07 -62.05
N GLY A 310 -34.14 0.71 -60.83
CA GLY A 310 -34.94 0.84 -59.61
C GLY A 310 -35.11 2.30 -59.20
N ILE A 311 -36.29 2.64 -58.67
CA ILE A 311 -36.63 3.98 -58.17
C ILE A 311 -36.06 4.16 -56.76
N MET A 312 -35.35 5.27 -56.53
CA MET A 312 -34.73 5.57 -55.24
C MET A 312 -35.67 6.35 -54.33
N ASN A 313 -35.81 5.88 -53.08
CA ASN A 313 -36.52 6.61 -52.03
C ASN A 313 -35.59 7.62 -51.36
N LEU A 314 -36.03 8.88 -51.33
CA LEU A 314 -35.25 10.02 -50.86
C LEU A 314 -35.98 10.75 -49.72
N THR A 315 -35.21 11.44 -48.89
CA THR A 315 -35.69 12.39 -47.88
C THR A 315 -35.04 13.75 -48.10
N TYR A 316 -35.81 14.82 -47.91
CA TYR A 316 -35.36 16.20 -48.08
C TYR A 316 -36.00 17.10 -47.03
N THR A 317 -35.46 18.32 -46.88
CA THR A 317 -36.06 19.35 -46.03
C THR A 317 -36.92 20.27 -46.89
N ASP A 318 -38.19 20.41 -46.54
CA ASP A 318 -39.11 21.31 -47.25
C ASP A 318 -38.89 22.79 -46.87
N GLU A 319 -39.63 23.70 -47.53
CA GLU A 319 -39.51 25.14 -47.33
C GLU A 319 -39.90 25.62 -45.93
N SER A 320 -40.59 24.78 -45.14
CA SER A 320 -40.93 25.05 -43.74
C SER A 320 -39.87 24.56 -42.74
N GLY A 321 -38.79 23.93 -43.24
CA GLY A 321 -37.74 23.34 -42.42
C GLY A 321 -38.06 21.92 -41.94
N LYS A 322 -39.14 21.28 -42.41
CA LYS A 322 -39.54 19.94 -41.99
C LYS A 322 -38.95 18.87 -42.92
N LYS A 323 -38.49 17.75 -42.33
CA LYS A 323 -38.05 16.57 -43.09
C LYS A 323 -39.26 15.84 -43.71
N SER A 324 -39.19 15.61 -45.00
CA SER A 324 -40.23 14.94 -45.81
C SER A 324 -39.59 13.89 -46.73
N SER A 325 -40.36 12.89 -47.16
CA SER A 325 -39.89 11.82 -48.07
C SER A 325 -40.51 11.95 -49.46
N CYS A 326 -39.78 11.51 -50.48
CA CYS A 326 -40.24 11.43 -51.87
C CYS A 326 -39.62 10.21 -52.57
N ASP A 327 -40.31 9.68 -53.59
CA ASP A 327 -39.86 8.52 -54.37
C ASP A 327 -40.03 8.78 -55.88
N SER A 328 -41.24 8.63 -56.38
CA SER A 328 -41.72 8.77 -57.75
C SER A 328 -41.81 10.23 -58.22
N SER A 329 -41.74 11.21 -57.31
CA SER A 329 -41.79 12.65 -57.61
C SER A 329 -41.12 13.47 -56.50
N CYS A 330 -39.85 13.81 -56.68
CA CYS A 330 -39.07 14.59 -55.75
C CYS A 330 -39.02 16.09 -56.14
N PRO A 331 -39.40 17.02 -55.25
CA PRO A 331 -39.59 18.42 -55.61
C PRO A 331 -38.31 19.27 -55.46
N LEU A 332 -38.08 20.15 -56.43
CA LEU A 332 -37.08 21.22 -56.37
C LEU A 332 -37.79 22.59 -56.32
N SER A 333 -37.30 23.50 -55.47
CA SER A 333 -37.88 24.84 -55.34
C SER A 333 -37.47 25.74 -56.51
N SER A 334 -38.31 26.71 -56.82
CA SER A 334 -37.99 27.85 -57.69
C SER A 334 -37.49 29.07 -56.90
N ASN A 335 -37.35 28.96 -55.57
CA ASN A 335 -36.88 30.04 -54.73
C ASN A 335 -35.40 30.36 -55.00
N THR A 336 -35.13 31.56 -55.50
CA THR A 336 -33.78 32.03 -55.84
C THR A 336 -32.84 32.19 -54.64
N THR A 337 -33.35 32.16 -53.40
CA THR A 337 -32.50 32.15 -52.19
C THR A 337 -32.02 30.75 -51.82
N GLU A 338 -32.64 29.69 -52.35
CA GLU A 338 -32.22 28.32 -52.11
C GLU A 338 -31.09 27.95 -53.07
N LYS A 339 -29.85 27.92 -52.57
CA LYS A 339 -28.66 27.62 -53.38
C LYS A 339 -28.71 26.21 -53.98
N TYR A 340 -29.12 25.23 -53.18
CA TYR A 340 -29.30 23.84 -53.57
C TYR A 340 -30.29 23.16 -52.62
N ARG A 341 -30.82 22.03 -53.06
CA ARG A 341 -31.58 21.11 -52.20
C ARG A 341 -30.82 19.81 -52.00
N GLU A 342 -30.81 19.32 -50.76
CA GLU A 342 -30.25 18.02 -50.41
C GLU A 342 -31.32 16.94 -50.39
N PHE A 343 -30.98 15.80 -51.00
CA PHE A 343 -31.77 14.57 -50.94
C PHE A 343 -30.92 13.46 -50.34
N THR A 344 -31.37 12.87 -49.23
CA THR A 344 -30.69 11.76 -48.56
C THR A 344 -31.39 10.45 -48.90
N MET A 345 -30.64 9.43 -49.26
CA MET A 345 -31.19 8.10 -49.57
C MET A 345 -31.77 7.47 -48.31
N VAL A 346 -33.00 6.95 -48.39
CA VAL A 346 -33.60 6.19 -47.29
C VAL A 346 -32.88 4.85 -47.12
N ASN A 347 -32.59 4.19 -48.24
CA ASN A 347 -31.81 2.95 -48.30
C ASN A 347 -30.72 3.12 -49.37
N PRO A 348 -29.44 3.29 -49.01
CA PRO A 348 -28.34 3.25 -49.97
C PRO A 348 -28.30 1.90 -50.68
N VAL A 349 -28.29 1.91 -52.02
CA VAL A 349 -28.19 0.71 -52.87
C VAL A 349 -26.96 0.86 -53.75
N GLY A 350 -26.22 -0.23 -53.96
CA GLY A 350 -25.07 -0.24 -54.85
C GLY A 350 -25.50 -0.03 -56.30
N MET A 351 -24.84 0.88 -57.02
CA MET A 351 -25.14 1.19 -58.43
C MET A 351 -23.88 1.56 -59.20
N GLN A 352 -23.95 1.47 -60.54
CA GLN A 352 -22.85 1.82 -61.46
C GLN A 352 -23.11 3.13 -62.21
N GLY A 353 -24.34 3.61 -62.15
CA GLY A 353 -24.76 4.89 -62.69
C GLY A 353 -26.06 5.34 -62.04
N LEU A 354 -26.41 6.59 -62.28
CA LEU A 354 -27.68 7.18 -61.84
C LEU A 354 -28.30 8.00 -62.95
N GLN A 355 -29.64 8.07 -62.93
CA GLN A 355 -30.41 8.86 -63.88
C GLN A 355 -31.43 9.73 -63.15
N ILE A 356 -31.39 11.02 -63.43
CA ILE A 356 -32.38 12.02 -63.03
C ILE A 356 -33.36 12.18 -64.19
N GLU A 357 -34.56 11.66 -64.04
CA GLU A 357 -35.63 11.79 -65.01
C GLU A 357 -36.50 13.00 -64.63
N VAL A 358 -36.60 13.99 -65.50
CA VAL A 358 -37.39 15.20 -65.23
C VAL A 358 -38.86 14.93 -65.52
N LEU A 359 -39.71 15.16 -64.52
CA LEU A 359 -41.15 14.91 -64.61
C LEU A 359 -41.94 16.19 -64.91
N SER A 360 -41.52 17.32 -64.35
CA SER A 360 -42.10 18.64 -64.62
C SER A 360 -41.08 19.76 -64.38
N TRP A 361 -41.32 20.94 -64.96
CA TRP A 361 -40.41 22.09 -64.91
C TRP A 361 -41.14 23.43 -64.69
N TYR A 362 -40.36 24.44 -64.33
CA TYR A 362 -40.76 25.85 -64.28
C TYR A 362 -40.40 26.53 -65.61
N GLY A 363 -41.18 27.54 -65.99
CA GLY A 363 -40.94 28.32 -67.21
C GLY A 363 -41.03 27.49 -68.49
N GLN A 364 -40.16 27.81 -69.46
CA GLN A 364 -40.19 27.23 -70.80
C GLN A 364 -39.51 25.84 -70.89
N GLY A 365 -38.74 25.41 -69.89
CA GLY A 365 -38.02 24.14 -69.90
C GLY A 365 -37.27 23.87 -68.59
N ALA A 366 -36.82 22.63 -68.40
CA ALA A 366 -36.07 22.23 -67.20
C ALA A 366 -34.59 22.57 -67.30
N GLY A 367 -33.91 22.56 -66.16
CA GLY A 367 -32.46 22.68 -66.11
C GLY A 367 -31.91 22.61 -64.70
N LEU A 368 -30.59 22.56 -64.62
CA LEU A 368 -29.81 22.51 -63.38
C LEU A 368 -28.57 23.42 -63.53
N ASN A 369 -28.11 23.97 -62.41
CA ASN A 369 -26.85 24.72 -62.33
C ASN A 369 -25.72 23.90 -61.69
N GLY A 370 -26.01 22.71 -61.16
CA GLY A 370 -25.03 21.94 -60.39
C GLY A 370 -25.57 20.59 -59.90
N ILE A 371 -24.68 19.62 -59.74
CA ILE A 371 -24.95 18.32 -59.10
C ILE A 371 -23.74 17.85 -58.29
N GLU A 372 -23.99 17.32 -57.09
CA GLU A 372 -23.00 16.60 -56.29
C GLU A 372 -23.61 15.31 -55.73
N VAL A 373 -22.83 14.24 -55.66
CA VAL A 373 -23.25 12.93 -55.14
C VAL A 373 -22.26 12.51 -54.07
N PHE A 374 -22.76 12.04 -52.93
CA PHE A 374 -21.95 11.71 -51.75
C PHE A 374 -22.11 10.24 -51.39
N GLN A 375 -21.07 9.67 -50.80
CA GLN A 375 -21.07 8.39 -50.12
C GLN A 375 -20.47 8.55 -48.71
N ASP A 376 -20.85 7.69 -47.75
CA ASP A 376 -20.35 7.76 -46.37
C ASP A 376 -19.09 6.90 -46.13
N GLN A 377 -18.54 6.32 -47.20
CA GLN A 377 -17.35 5.47 -47.14
C GLN A 377 -16.13 6.28 -47.60
N ILE A 378 -15.03 6.25 -46.83
CA ILE A 378 -13.73 6.74 -47.27
C ILE A 378 -13.06 5.65 -48.11
N LEU A 379 -13.12 5.80 -49.44
CA LEU A 379 -12.55 4.90 -50.42
C LEU A 379 -11.49 5.60 -51.26
N THR A 380 -10.36 4.92 -51.46
CA THR A 380 -9.34 5.35 -52.42
C THR A 380 -9.10 4.24 -53.43
N TYR A 381 -9.40 4.51 -54.68
CA TYR A 381 -9.26 3.62 -55.83
C TYR A 381 -7.88 3.74 -56.45
N ALA A 382 -7.38 2.63 -57.02
CA ALA A 382 -6.09 2.57 -57.70
C ALA A 382 -6.14 3.14 -59.12
N VAL A 383 -7.35 3.17 -59.71
CA VAL A 383 -7.63 3.96 -60.90
C VAL A 383 -7.93 5.37 -60.42
N ASP A 384 -6.93 6.24 -60.49
CA ASP A 384 -6.99 7.58 -59.89
C ASP A 384 -8.17 8.43 -60.38
N GLN A 385 -8.63 8.18 -61.61
CA GLN A 385 -9.79 8.83 -62.20
C GLN A 385 -11.11 8.57 -61.47
N PHE A 386 -11.20 7.54 -60.62
CA PHE A 386 -12.39 7.25 -59.80
C PHE A 386 -12.35 7.98 -58.45
N ASN A 387 -11.19 8.49 -58.03
CA ASN A 387 -11.05 9.24 -56.78
C ASN A 387 -11.64 10.66 -56.92
N GLU A 388 -11.74 11.36 -55.80
CA GLU A 388 -12.46 12.64 -55.68
C GLU A 388 -12.06 13.70 -56.71
N PRO A 389 -13.04 14.52 -57.16
CA PRO A 389 -12.81 15.51 -58.21
C PRO A 389 -11.95 16.69 -57.73
N THR A 390 -11.09 17.21 -58.61
CA THR A 390 -10.17 18.33 -58.29
C THR A 390 -10.86 19.69 -58.17
N CYS A 391 -12.12 19.78 -58.58
CA CYS A 391 -12.86 21.02 -58.80
C CYS A 391 -13.87 21.36 -57.70
N SER A 392 -14.05 20.50 -56.69
CA SER A 392 -15.15 20.60 -55.70
C SER A 392 -14.74 21.28 -54.39
N GLY A 393 -13.61 22.00 -54.37
CA GLY A 393 -13.11 22.69 -53.17
C GLY A 393 -12.69 21.73 -52.04
N ILE A 394 -12.31 20.49 -52.40
CA ILE A 394 -11.81 19.49 -51.46
C ILE A 394 -10.35 19.83 -51.19
N GLU A 395 -10.03 20.13 -49.93
CA GLU A 395 -8.69 20.52 -49.51
C GLU A 395 -7.69 19.36 -49.69
N TYR A 396 -8.11 18.17 -49.27
CA TYR A 396 -7.27 16.99 -49.29
C TYR A 396 -7.90 15.79 -50.03
N PRO A 397 -8.15 15.88 -51.36
CA PRO A 397 -8.86 14.84 -52.08
C PRO A 397 -8.13 13.50 -51.99
N ALA A 398 -8.92 12.42 -51.95
CA ALA A 398 -8.42 11.08 -52.12
C ALA A 398 -7.68 10.97 -53.46
N LYS A 399 -6.51 10.34 -53.49
CA LYS A 399 -5.75 10.12 -54.73
C LYS A 399 -4.87 8.88 -54.64
N SER A 400 -4.45 8.39 -55.81
CA SER A 400 -3.53 7.27 -55.93
C SER A 400 -2.41 7.58 -56.91
N THR A 401 -1.20 7.15 -56.56
CA THR A 401 -0.03 7.26 -57.44
C THR A 401 0.50 5.87 -57.76
N ARG A 402 0.96 5.69 -59.01
CA ARG A 402 1.43 4.40 -59.53
C ARG A 402 2.89 4.55 -59.96
N THR A 403 3.72 3.59 -59.57
CA THR A 403 5.12 3.47 -60.01
C THR A 403 5.30 2.11 -60.68
N GLY A 404 6.01 2.07 -61.82
CA GLY A 404 6.11 0.89 -62.69
C GLY A 404 5.06 0.88 -63.82
N SER A 405 5.06 -0.17 -64.62
CA SER A 405 4.19 -0.31 -65.80
C SER A 405 2.85 -0.94 -65.43
N TRP A 406 1.82 -0.11 -65.23
CA TRP A 406 0.46 -0.53 -64.88
C TRP A 406 -0.51 -0.36 -66.06
N THR A 407 -1.34 -1.37 -66.28
CA THR A 407 -2.47 -1.34 -67.22
C THR A 407 -3.76 -1.06 -66.45
N VAL A 408 -4.63 -0.21 -66.99
CA VAL A 408 -5.97 0.03 -66.43
C VAL A 408 -6.93 -1.01 -67.00
N GLU A 409 -7.54 -1.79 -66.11
CA GLU A 409 -8.58 -2.78 -66.42
C GLU A 409 -9.96 -2.21 -66.06
N SER A 410 -11.03 -2.99 -66.24
CA SER A 410 -12.38 -2.59 -65.82
C SER A 410 -12.52 -2.58 -64.29
N GLY A 411 -12.28 -1.42 -63.66
CA GLY A 411 -12.49 -1.22 -62.22
C GLY A 411 -11.24 -1.36 -61.33
N TYR A 412 -10.09 -1.73 -61.89
CA TYR A 412 -8.83 -1.93 -61.17
C TYR A 412 -7.61 -1.73 -62.09
N VAL A 413 -6.39 -1.82 -61.55
CA VAL A 413 -5.15 -1.80 -62.34
C VAL A 413 -4.38 -3.10 -62.20
N SER A 414 -3.72 -3.55 -63.27
CA SER A 414 -2.90 -4.76 -63.32
C SER A 414 -1.46 -4.43 -63.75
N ALA A 415 -0.48 -5.18 -63.24
CA ALA A 415 0.92 -5.07 -63.66
C ALA A 415 1.56 -6.46 -63.77
N LYS A 416 2.33 -6.68 -64.84
CA LYS A 416 3.22 -7.84 -64.99
C LYS A 416 4.58 -7.44 -64.45
N VAL A 417 5.08 -8.23 -63.50
CA VAL A 417 6.25 -7.91 -62.69
C VAL A 417 7.22 -9.07 -62.75
N THR A 418 8.48 -8.76 -63.02
CA THR A 418 9.62 -9.68 -62.91
C THR A 418 10.37 -9.41 -61.61
N ASP A 419 11.30 -10.29 -61.22
CA ASP A 419 12.12 -10.06 -60.01
C ASP A 419 12.95 -8.76 -60.05
N SER A 420 13.31 -8.25 -61.22
CA SER A 420 14.08 -6.99 -61.35
C SER A 420 13.26 -5.76 -60.96
N ASP A 421 11.96 -5.80 -61.21
CA ASP A 421 11.07 -4.63 -61.13
C ASP A 421 10.03 -4.78 -59.99
N ALA A 422 10.05 -5.91 -59.27
CA ALA A 422 9.22 -6.17 -58.10
C ALA A 422 9.41 -5.11 -57.01
N SER A 423 10.63 -4.59 -56.88
CA SER A 423 10.93 -3.63 -55.83
C SER A 423 10.42 -2.21 -56.07
N THR A 424 10.11 -1.88 -57.31
CA THR A 424 9.75 -0.53 -57.77
C THR A 424 8.30 -0.45 -58.24
N THR A 425 7.66 -1.58 -58.56
CA THR A 425 6.28 -1.62 -59.02
C THR A 425 5.31 -1.53 -57.83
N SER A 426 4.62 -0.40 -57.69
CA SER A 426 3.72 -0.13 -56.55
C SER A 426 2.55 0.80 -56.88
N VAL A 427 1.51 0.73 -56.04
CA VAL A 427 0.42 1.70 -55.97
C VAL A 427 0.35 2.27 -54.56
N THR A 428 0.40 3.59 -54.43
CA THR A 428 0.24 4.29 -53.15
C THR A 428 -1.11 4.99 -53.13
N PHE A 429 -1.91 4.69 -52.12
CA PHE A 429 -3.23 5.26 -51.86
C PHE A 429 -3.11 6.34 -50.77
N GLU A 430 -3.65 7.52 -51.02
CA GLU A 430 -3.74 8.63 -50.07
C GLU A 430 -5.24 8.98 -49.88
N PRO A 431 -5.92 8.47 -48.83
CA PRO A 431 -7.33 8.75 -48.56
C PRO A 431 -7.61 10.20 -48.12
N ASP A 432 -8.89 10.59 -48.18
CA ASP A 432 -9.44 11.82 -47.58
C ASP A 432 -9.97 11.52 -46.17
N VAL A 433 -9.07 11.34 -45.19
CA VAL A 433 -9.41 11.12 -43.79
C VAL A 433 -9.70 12.48 -43.15
N LYS A 434 -10.95 12.69 -42.73
CA LYS A 434 -11.44 14.01 -42.28
C LYS A 434 -11.29 14.22 -40.78
N LYS A 435 -11.22 13.15 -40.00
CA LYS A 435 -11.10 13.17 -38.55
C LYS A 435 -10.09 12.14 -38.07
N SER A 436 -9.36 12.46 -37.01
CA SER A 436 -8.54 11.46 -36.35
C SER A 436 -9.41 10.55 -35.48
N GLY A 437 -9.02 9.29 -35.35
CA GLY A 437 -9.78 8.30 -34.59
C GLY A 437 -9.26 6.90 -34.80
N ASN A 438 -9.93 5.91 -34.21
CA ASN A 438 -9.64 4.51 -34.50
C ASN A 438 -10.39 4.08 -35.76
N TYR A 439 -9.68 3.52 -36.72
CA TYR A 439 -10.21 3.02 -37.99
C TYR A 439 -9.87 1.55 -38.20
N THR A 440 -10.74 0.85 -38.93
CA THR A 440 -10.41 -0.39 -39.62
C THR A 440 -10.11 -0.10 -41.09
N ILE A 441 -8.95 -0.58 -41.58
CA ILE A 441 -8.48 -0.40 -42.95
C ILE A 441 -8.60 -1.73 -43.71
N LYS A 442 -9.35 -1.73 -44.81
CA LYS A 442 -9.58 -2.90 -45.66
C LYS A 442 -9.00 -2.69 -47.06
N LEU A 443 -8.28 -3.68 -47.57
CA LEU A 443 -7.76 -3.71 -48.94
C LEU A 443 -8.60 -4.66 -49.80
N TYR A 444 -9.07 -4.20 -50.95
CA TYR A 444 -9.88 -5.00 -51.87
C TYR A 444 -9.03 -5.59 -53.01
N THR A 445 -9.21 -6.89 -53.27
CA THR A 445 -8.53 -7.63 -54.34
C THR A 445 -9.56 -8.24 -55.31
N PRO A 446 -9.53 -7.86 -56.60
CA PRO A 446 -10.37 -8.46 -57.65
C PRO A 446 -10.11 -9.95 -57.85
N GLY A 447 -11.12 -10.69 -58.32
CA GLY A 447 -11.04 -12.10 -58.65
C GLY A 447 -10.32 -12.39 -59.98
N CYS A 448 -9.42 -13.37 -59.99
CA CYS A 448 -8.60 -13.72 -61.15
C CYS A 448 -9.32 -14.56 -62.23
N THR A 449 -10.57 -14.98 -62.00
CA THR A 449 -11.33 -15.79 -62.96
C THR A 449 -11.76 -14.96 -64.17
N GLN A 450 -12.08 -13.67 -63.96
CA GLN A 450 -12.64 -12.81 -65.01
C GLN A 450 -11.61 -12.42 -66.08
N ASP A 451 -10.33 -12.33 -65.70
CA ASP A 451 -9.23 -11.95 -66.60
C ASP A 451 -8.26 -13.13 -66.90
N ASN A 452 -8.64 -14.35 -66.51
CA ASN A 452 -7.88 -15.59 -66.71
C ASN A 452 -6.42 -15.52 -66.20
N SER A 453 -6.17 -14.73 -65.16
CA SER A 453 -4.83 -14.47 -64.63
C SER A 453 -4.43 -15.36 -63.45
N CYS A 454 -5.30 -16.26 -62.99
CA CYS A 454 -5.12 -17.00 -61.72
C CYS A 454 -3.78 -17.74 -61.59
N SER A 455 -3.23 -18.26 -62.68
CA SER A 455 -1.96 -19.01 -62.66
C SER A 455 -0.72 -18.11 -62.57
N SER A 456 -0.85 -16.81 -62.87
CA SER A 456 0.25 -15.84 -62.80
C SER A 456 0.15 -14.90 -61.60
N ARG A 457 -0.90 -14.97 -60.77
CA ARG A 457 -1.07 -14.10 -59.60
C ARG A 457 -0.01 -14.35 -58.52
N GLY A 458 0.57 -13.26 -58.01
CA GLY A 458 1.56 -13.31 -56.94
C GLY A 458 1.05 -12.79 -55.58
N ILE A 459 1.99 -12.61 -54.66
CA ILE A 459 1.80 -12.00 -53.33
C ILE A 459 2.23 -10.53 -53.41
N VAL A 460 1.47 -9.66 -52.74
CA VAL A 460 1.83 -8.26 -52.55
C VAL A 460 2.24 -7.98 -51.11
N ASN A 461 3.20 -7.09 -50.91
CA ASN A 461 3.57 -6.51 -49.63
C ASN A 461 2.83 -5.18 -49.46
N VAL A 462 2.13 -5.03 -48.34
CA VAL A 462 1.32 -3.85 -48.02
C VAL A 462 1.87 -3.19 -46.77
N THR A 463 2.20 -1.92 -46.88
CA THR A 463 2.69 -1.08 -45.80
C THR A 463 1.80 0.15 -45.65
N ALA A 464 1.81 0.80 -44.50
CA ALA A 464 1.10 2.06 -44.32
C ALA A 464 1.86 3.03 -43.41
N THR A 465 1.52 4.30 -43.56
CA THR A 465 1.88 5.38 -42.65
C THR A 465 0.59 6.09 -42.28
N LEU A 466 0.13 5.91 -41.03
CA LEU A 466 -1.23 6.25 -40.61
C LEU A 466 -1.32 7.40 -39.60
N SER A 467 -0.20 7.76 -38.97
CA SER A 467 -0.13 8.86 -38.01
C SER A 467 1.18 9.65 -38.11
N SER A 468 1.15 10.93 -37.70
CA SER A 468 2.31 11.82 -37.67
C SER A 468 3.03 11.74 -36.31
N GLY A 469 4.13 10.99 -36.23
CA GLY A 469 4.98 10.95 -35.04
C GLY A 469 6.14 9.95 -35.17
N SER A 470 7.31 10.26 -34.60
CA SER A 470 8.51 9.41 -34.72
C SER A 470 8.44 8.11 -33.89
N ASN A 471 7.56 8.05 -32.89
CA ASN A 471 7.31 6.89 -32.02
C ASN A 471 5.97 6.18 -32.33
N SER A 472 5.36 6.48 -33.48
CA SER A 472 4.08 5.90 -33.86
C SER A 472 4.23 4.41 -34.20
N ASN A 473 3.44 3.54 -33.57
CA ASN A 473 3.30 2.13 -33.94
C ASN A 473 2.60 2.03 -35.30
N GLN A 474 3.36 2.19 -36.37
CA GLN A 474 2.89 1.91 -37.73
C GLN A 474 2.63 0.41 -37.87
N PRO A 475 1.64 -0.01 -38.68
CA PRO A 475 1.37 -1.42 -38.89
C PRO A 475 2.56 -2.12 -39.53
N ASP A 476 2.86 -3.32 -39.03
CA ASP A 476 3.86 -4.20 -39.64
C ASP A 476 3.46 -4.53 -41.10
N PRO A 477 4.45 -4.68 -42.01
CA PRO A 477 4.19 -5.07 -43.39
C PRO A 477 3.37 -6.35 -43.49
N SER A 478 2.29 -6.33 -44.28
CA SER A 478 1.40 -7.47 -44.46
C SER A 478 1.53 -8.07 -45.86
N TYR A 479 1.54 -9.41 -45.94
CA TYR A 479 1.64 -10.13 -47.21
C TYR A 479 0.28 -10.67 -47.63
N ILE A 480 -0.24 -10.15 -48.75
CA ILE A 480 -1.58 -10.50 -49.24
C ILE A 480 -1.47 -11.30 -50.54
N TYR A 481 -2.07 -12.49 -50.53
CA TYR A 481 -2.16 -13.37 -51.70
C TYR A 481 -3.28 -12.90 -52.64
N GLN A 482 -3.00 -12.77 -53.93
CA GLN A 482 -3.97 -12.31 -54.94
C GLN A 482 -4.49 -13.43 -55.85
N THR A 483 -4.34 -14.69 -55.45
CA THR A 483 -4.76 -15.89 -56.20
C THR A 483 -6.25 -16.23 -56.04
N ASN A 484 -7.05 -15.31 -55.51
CA ASN A 484 -8.48 -15.49 -55.24
C ASN A 484 -9.30 -15.57 -56.54
N ARG A 485 -10.16 -16.58 -56.65
CA ARG A 485 -11.03 -16.78 -57.83
C ARG A 485 -12.14 -15.74 -57.95
N HIS A 486 -12.59 -15.20 -56.83
CA HIS A 486 -13.65 -14.19 -56.72
C HIS A 486 -13.13 -13.01 -55.91
N ASP A 487 -13.78 -11.84 -56.03
CA ASP A 487 -13.41 -10.64 -55.29
C ASP A 487 -13.35 -10.91 -53.78
N LYS A 488 -12.34 -10.36 -53.12
CA LYS A 488 -12.19 -10.43 -51.67
C LYS A 488 -11.74 -9.10 -51.09
N TYR A 489 -11.81 -8.98 -49.77
CA TYR A 489 -11.09 -7.97 -49.03
C TYR A 489 -10.27 -8.64 -47.92
N ASP A 490 -9.17 -7.99 -47.55
CA ASP A 490 -8.32 -8.36 -46.43
C ASP A 490 -8.31 -7.16 -45.46
N GLU A 491 -8.56 -7.41 -44.17
CA GLU A 491 -8.40 -6.40 -43.13
C GLU A 491 -6.91 -6.28 -42.80
N PHE A 492 -6.34 -5.10 -43.02
CA PHE A 492 -4.91 -4.85 -42.91
C PHE A 492 -4.54 -4.25 -41.55
N TYR A 493 -5.37 -3.36 -41.02
CA TYR A 493 -5.09 -2.64 -39.78
C TYR A 493 -6.38 -2.26 -39.07
N THR A 494 -6.39 -2.37 -37.74
CA THR A 494 -7.42 -1.79 -36.88
C THR A 494 -6.72 -1.02 -35.77
N GLY A 495 -6.90 0.30 -35.72
CA GLY A 495 -6.21 1.18 -34.77
C GLY A 495 -6.28 2.66 -35.17
N TYR A 496 -5.48 3.50 -34.53
CA TYR A 496 -5.55 4.94 -34.67
C TYR A 496 -5.02 5.45 -36.02
N VAL A 497 -5.71 6.42 -36.62
CA VAL A 497 -5.34 7.09 -37.87
C VAL A 497 -5.55 8.59 -37.68
N ASP A 498 -4.57 9.40 -38.12
CA ASP A 498 -4.67 10.85 -38.11
C ASP A 498 -5.47 11.38 -39.30
N ALA A 499 -6.18 12.49 -39.09
CA ALA A 499 -6.78 13.27 -40.16
C ALA A 499 -5.72 13.86 -41.11
N ASN A 500 -6.16 14.17 -42.32
CA ASN A 500 -5.34 14.88 -43.30
C ASN A 500 -5.03 16.30 -42.82
N SER A 501 -3.78 16.74 -43.00
CA SER A 501 -3.29 18.09 -42.71
C SER A 501 -2.21 18.53 -43.73
N ASP A 502 -1.75 19.77 -43.63
CA ASP A 502 -0.69 20.31 -44.49
C ASP A 502 0.63 19.56 -44.31
N SER A 503 0.89 19.06 -43.10
CA SER A 503 2.12 18.34 -42.74
C SER A 503 2.03 16.83 -42.89
N PHE A 504 0.84 16.25 -42.87
CA PHE A 504 0.66 14.80 -42.82
C PHE A 504 -0.57 14.31 -43.58
N ARG A 505 -0.40 13.18 -44.28
CA ARG A 505 -1.49 12.43 -44.89
C ARG A 505 -1.29 10.93 -44.67
N PRO A 506 -2.32 10.19 -44.23
CA PRO A 506 -2.28 8.74 -44.21
C PRO A 506 -1.97 8.18 -45.60
N LYS A 507 -1.16 7.13 -45.67
CA LYS A 507 -0.81 6.45 -46.91
C LYS A 507 -0.84 4.94 -46.74
N VAL A 508 -1.34 4.22 -47.75
CA VAL A 508 -1.24 2.76 -47.86
C VAL A 508 -0.53 2.44 -49.16
N THR A 509 0.53 1.64 -49.12
CA THR A 509 1.33 1.28 -50.29
C THR A 509 1.25 -0.22 -50.54
N LEU A 510 0.80 -0.59 -51.74
CA LEU A 510 0.78 -1.96 -52.24
C LEU A 510 1.94 -2.14 -53.23
N ARG A 511 2.83 -3.11 -52.97
CA ARG A 511 3.99 -3.42 -53.80
C ARG A 511 4.07 -4.92 -54.09
N ALA A 512 4.68 -5.34 -55.20
CA ALA A 512 5.02 -6.75 -55.39
C ALA A 512 5.99 -7.25 -54.31
N LYS A 513 5.80 -8.48 -53.83
CA LYS A 513 6.80 -9.14 -52.98
C LYS A 513 7.96 -9.66 -53.83
N ASP A 514 9.20 -9.43 -53.38
CA ASP A 514 10.41 -9.82 -54.10
C ASP A 514 10.60 -11.35 -54.14
N GLY A 515 11.26 -11.87 -55.18
CA GLY A 515 11.69 -13.27 -55.30
C GLY A 515 10.58 -14.26 -55.67
N GLN A 516 9.60 -13.83 -56.46
CA GLN A 516 8.46 -14.64 -56.89
C GLN A 516 8.52 -15.06 -58.36
N GLY A 517 9.53 -14.60 -59.11
CA GLY A 517 9.61 -14.77 -60.57
C GLY A 517 8.61 -13.88 -61.30
N ASP A 518 8.22 -14.29 -62.50
CA ASP A 518 7.28 -13.54 -63.34
C ASP A 518 5.85 -13.69 -62.81
N ILE A 519 5.32 -12.61 -62.21
CA ILE A 519 3.99 -12.58 -61.60
C ILE A 519 3.13 -11.45 -62.16
N THR A 520 1.83 -11.54 -61.93
CA THR A 520 0.84 -10.49 -62.16
C THR A 520 0.29 -10.04 -60.82
N ILE A 521 0.33 -8.74 -60.56
CA ILE A 521 -0.30 -8.12 -59.38
C ILE A 521 -1.40 -7.15 -59.80
N VAL A 522 -2.37 -6.93 -58.92
CA VAL A 522 -3.43 -5.92 -59.09
C VAL A 522 -3.59 -5.02 -57.89
N ALA A 523 -4.21 -3.88 -58.13
CA ALA A 523 -4.71 -3.00 -57.09
C ALA A 523 -6.10 -2.49 -57.47
N SER A 524 -7.07 -2.56 -56.55
CA SER A 524 -8.43 -2.05 -56.77
C SER A 524 -8.72 -0.82 -55.91
N ARG A 525 -8.89 -0.99 -54.59
CA ARG A 525 -9.19 0.11 -53.66
C ARG A 525 -8.85 -0.23 -52.21
N VAL A 526 -8.68 0.80 -51.39
CA VAL A 526 -8.61 0.74 -49.92
C VAL A 526 -9.81 1.45 -49.31
N ARG A 527 -10.30 0.93 -48.17
CA ARG A 527 -11.39 1.51 -47.40
C ARG A 527 -10.95 1.80 -45.97
N PHE A 528 -11.28 2.99 -45.48
CA PHE A 528 -11.12 3.39 -44.09
C PHE A 528 -12.51 3.42 -43.43
N GLU A 529 -12.70 2.64 -42.36
CA GLU A 529 -13.93 2.55 -41.59
C GLU A 529 -13.69 3.12 -40.18
N LEU A 530 -14.23 4.30 -39.88
CA LEU A 530 -14.14 4.89 -38.55
C LEU A 530 -14.89 4.04 -37.52
N LEU A 531 -14.19 3.55 -36.51
CA LEU A 531 -14.73 2.83 -35.35
C LEU A 531 -15.17 3.80 -34.25
N SER A 532 -14.27 4.74 -33.89
CA SER A 532 -14.51 5.78 -32.88
C SER A 532 -13.68 7.04 -33.18
N SER A 533 -14.29 8.21 -33.05
CA SER A 533 -13.56 9.50 -33.06
C SER A 533 -13.10 9.86 -31.65
N THR A 534 -11.96 10.54 -31.51
CA THR A 534 -11.35 10.96 -30.22
C THR A 534 -12.12 12.03 -29.45
N GLY A 535 -13.45 12.15 -29.60
CA GLY A 535 -14.34 12.98 -28.78
C GLY A 535 -14.05 14.49 -28.62
N GLY A 536 -12.87 14.98 -29.01
CA GLY A 536 -12.27 16.23 -28.52
C GLY A 536 -11.48 16.10 -27.20
N LEU A 537 -11.14 14.89 -26.72
CA LEU A 537 -10.44 14.68 -25.44
C LEU A 537 -9.23 13.72 -25.59
N ASN A 538 -8.28 13.81 -24.66
CA ASN A 538 -7.16 12.87 -24.54
C ASN A 538 -6.64 12.89 -23.10
N GLY A 539 -7.22 12.02 -22.26
CA GLY A 539 -6.85 11.82 -20.86
C GLY A 539 -7.32 12.89 -19.86
N LEU A 540 -7.70 14.08 -20.31
CA LEU A 540 -8.20 15.19 -19.49
C LEU A 540 -9.60 15.61 -19.91
N TYR A 541 -10.46 15.91 -18.93
CA TYR A 541 -11.76 16.54 -19.13
C TYR A 541 -12.09 17.53 -18.02
N ASP A 542 -12.43 18.76 -18.41
CA ASP A 542 -12.85 19.86 -17.53
C ASP A 542 -14.38 20.02 -17.56
N TYR A 543 -14.99 19.83 -16.39
CA TYR A 543 -16.43 19.87 -16.18
C TYR A 543 -16.82 21.01 -15.23
N ASP A 544 -17.68 21.92 -15.71
CA ASP A 544 -18.31 22.96 -14.89
C ASP A 544 -19.63 22.44 -14.28
N PRO A 545 -19.70 22.18 -12.96
CA PRO A 545 -20.91 21.69 -12.32
C PRO A 545 -22.04 22.74 -12.23
N THR A 546 -21.75 24.02 -12.49
CA THR A 546 -22.73 25.11 -12.43
C THR A 546 -23.42 25.38 -13.77
N SER A 547 -22.87 24.88 -14.87
CA SER A 547 -23.43 25.06 -16.20
C SER A 547 -24.75 24.30 -16.38
N LYS A 548 -25.74 24.97 -16.99
CA LYS A 548 -27.04 24.36 -17.32
C LYS A 548 -27.05 23.63 -18.67
N THR A 549 -26.02 23.81 -19.48
CA THR A 549 -25.90 23.23 -20.82
C THR A 549 -24.48 22.78 -21.06
N GLU A 550 -24.30 21.49 -21.33
CA GLU A 550 -23.04 20.92 -21.81
C GLU A 550 -22.57 21.65 -23.06
N THR A 551 -21.31 22.07 -23.09
CA THR A 551 -20.73 22.70 -24.28
C THR A 551 -20.62 21.64 -25.38
N SER A 552 -21.26 21.88 -26.54
CA SER A 552 -21.09 21.00 -27.71
C SER A 552 -19.68 21.07 -28.31
N ASP A 553 -18.84 21.99 -27.85
CA ASP A 553 -17.49 22.25 -28.32
C ASP A 553 -16.51 22.10 -27.15
N LEU A 554 -15.91 20.91 -27.04
CA LEU A 554 -14.97 20.57 -25.97
C LEU A 554 -13.62 21.30 -26.10
N THR A 555 -13.33 21.90 -27.27
CA THR A 555 -12.04 22.57 -27.54
C THR A 555 -11.91 23.94 -26.86
N LYS A 556 -12.98 24.45 -26.26
CA LYS A 556 -12.98 25.74 -25.55
C LYS A 556 -12.36 25.72 -24.17
N SER A 557 -12.27 24.54 -23.55
CA SER A 557 -11.57 24.42 -22.28
C SER A 557 -10.09 24.26 -22.56
N ASP A 558 -9.28 25.12 -21.94
CA ASP A 558 -7.83 25.04 -22.07
C ASP A 558 -7.28 23.71 -21.50
N ILE A 559 -7.97 23.12 -20.51
CA ILE A 559 -7.61 21.81 -19.94
C ILE A 559 -7.86 20.69 -20.95
N ASN A 560 -9.00 20.71 -21.64
CA ASN A 560 -9.30 19.74 -22.69
C ASN A 560 -8.31 19.89 -23.84
N GLN A 561 -8.03 21.15 -24.24
CA GLN A 561 -7.04 21.46 -25.26
C GLN A 561 -5.66 20.93 -24.86
N ALA A 562 -5.28 21.08 -23.59
CA ALA A 562 -4.03 20.58 -23.05
C ALA A 562 -3.88 19.06 -23.14
N GLY A 563 -4.96 18.32 -22.89
CA GLY A 563 -4.96 16.87 -23.15
C GLY A 563 -4.74 16.58 -24.63
N THR A 564 -5.49 17.25 -25.52
CA THR A 564 -5.44 16.99 -26.96
C THR A 564 -4.15 17.42 -27.66
N SER A 565 -3.31 18.26 -27.04
CA SER A 565 -1.99 18.60 -27.57
C SER A 565 -0.92 17.55 -27.27
N LEU A 566 -1.19 16.60 -26.38
CA LEU A 566 -0.30 15.47 -26.09
C LEU A 566 -0.41 14.41 -27.19
N ASP A 567 0.59 13.53 -27.24
CA ASP A 567 0.53 12.29 -28.03
C ASP A 567 -0.73 11.47 -27.67
N HIS A 568 -1.24 10.72 -28.64
CA HIS A 568 -2.46 9.92 -28.47
C HIS A 568 -2.33 8.88 -27.34
N ASN A 569 -3.46 8.50 -26.73
CA ASN A 569 -3.51 7.57 -25.60
C ASN A 569 -2.81 8.09 -24.33
N ALA A 570 -2.81 9.40 -24.12
CA ALA A 570 -2.34 10.00 -22.89
C ALA A 570 -3.10 9.40 -21.70
N THR A 571 -2.37 8.89 -20.71
CA THR A 571 -2.96 8.34 -19.49
C THR A 571 -2.56 9.21 -18.31
N ILE A 572 -3.53 9.88 -17.69
CA ILE A 572 -3.29 10.77 -16.56
C ILE A 572 -3.46 9.99 -15.26
N SER A 573 -2.40 9.89 -14.47
CA SER A 573 -2.40 9.16 -13.19
C SER A 573 -2.93 10.04 -12.04
N ILE A 574 -2.47 11.28 -11.96
CA ILE A 574 -2.75 12.19 -10.84
C ILE A 574 -2.68 13.65 -11.28
N ILE A 575 -3.52 14.48 -10.66
CA ILE A 575 -3.64 15.92 -10.90
C ILE A 575 -3.64 16.62 -9.54
N GLU A 576 -2.83 17.67 -9.41
CA GLU A 576 -2.73 18.51 -8.20
C GLU A 576 -2.76 19.99 -8.58
N GLU A 577 -3.23 20.86 -7.69
CA GLU A 577 -3.23 22.32 -7.90
C GLU A 577 -2.46 23.04 -6.78
N HIS A 578 -1.69 24.06 -7.17
CA HIS A 578 -1.00 24.96 -6.24
C HIS A 578 -0.85 26.36 -6.87
N ASP A 579 -1.33 27.40 -6.18
CA ASP A 579 -1.28 28.81 -6.62
C ASP A 579 -1.81 29.04 -8.06
N ASP A 580 -3.03 28.55 -8.36
CA ASP A 580 -3.70 28.59 -9.68
C ASP A 580 -2.91 27.89 -10.81
N VAL A 581 -2.01 26.96 -10.46
CA VAL A 581 -1.26 26.13 -11.41
C VAL A 581 -1.63 24.68 -11.22
N ILE A 582 -2.12 24.06 -12.29
CA ILE A 582 -2.50 22.65 -12.29
C ILE A 582 -1.31 21.83 -12.78
N TYR A 583 -0.85 20.90 -11.95
CA TYR A 583 0.19 19.93 -12.25
C TYR A 583 -0.48 18.62 -12.66
N VAL A 584 -0.10 18.10 -13.83
CA VAL A 584 -0.67 16.87 -14.39
C VAL A 584 0.46 15.87 -14.58
N ALA A 585 0.27 14.65 -14.10
CA ALA A 585 1.28 13.60 -14.10
C ALA A 585 0.70 12.26 -14.59
N GLY A 586 1.49 11.49 -15.33
CA GLY A 586 1.06 10.19 -15.83
C GLY A 586 1.96 9.58 -16.90
N ASN A 587 1.36 8.76 -17.76
CA ASN A 587 1.99 8.19 -18.94
C ASN A 587 1.51 8.94 -20.18
N PHE A 588 2.20 10.04 -20.51
CA PHE A 588 1.96 10.86 -21.69
C PHE A 588 3.25 11.55 -22.12
N SER A 589 3.29 12.00 -23.37
CA SER A 589 4.38 12.80 -23.92
C SER A 589 3.90 13.75 -25.01
N ASP A 590 4.73 14.71 -25.38
CA ASP A 590 4.73 15.39 -26.69
C ASP A 590 6.19 15.58 -27.16
N SER A 591 6.43 16.53 -28.07
CA SER A 591 7.78 16.86 -28.55
C SER A 591 8.76 17.44 -27.49
N LYS A 592 8.28 17.90 -26.33
CA LYS A 592 9.03 18.60 -25.27
C LYS A 592 8.62 18.23 -23.83
N ILE A 593 7.48 17.57 -23.65
CA ILE A 593 6.86 17.25 -22.36
C ILE A 593 6.90 15.74 -22.21
N HIS A 594 7.41 15.25 -21.08
CA HIS A 594 7.43 13.84 -20.76
C HIS A 594 6.92 13.61 -19.34
N HIS A 595 5.82 12.84 -19.23
CA HIS A 595 5.25 12.26 -18.01
C HIS A 595 4.76 13.21 -16.91
N ILE A 596 5.12 14.50 -16.95
CA ILE A 596 4.63 15.52 -16.03
C ILE A 596 4.65 16.92 -16.70
N MET A 597 3.60 17.68 -16.51
CA MET A 597 3.43 19.04 -17.04
C MET A 597 2.73 19.96 -16.04
N SER A 598 2.78 21.26 -16.31
CA SER A 598 1.97 22.27 -15.61
C SER A 598 1.09 23.04 -16.60
N ILE A 599 -0.10 23.43 -16.14
CA ILE A 599 -1.07 24.22 -16.90
C ILE A 599 -1.36 25.49 -16.10
N LYS A 600 -1.19 26.65 -16.74
CA LYS A 600 -1.53 27.96 -16.17
C LYS A 600 -2.08 28.89 -17.25
N ASP A 601 -3.24 29.48 -17.02
CA ASP A 601 -3.91 30.38 -17.97
C ASP A 601 -3.99 29.76 -19.38
N GLY A 602 -4.27 28.46 -19.43
CA GLY A 602 -4.30 27.63 -20.62
C GLY A 602 -2.97 27.35 -21.33
N ASN A 603 -1.87 27.86 -20.80
CA ASN A 603 -0.54 27.55 -21.31
C ASN A 603 0.01 26.29 -20.66
N ILE A 604 0.40 25.34 -21.50
CA ILE A 604 1.02 24.08 -21.10
C ILE A 604 2.53 24.28 -21.08
N THR A 605 3.15 23.95 -19.96
CA THR A 605 4.58 24.13 -19.78
C THR A 605 5.22 22.81 -19.34
N ALA A 606 6.28 22.41 -20.05
CA ALA A 606 7.14 21.31 -19.65
C ALA A 606 7.78 21.61 -18.29
N MET A 607 7.79 20.62 -17.41
CA MET A 607 8.57 20.70 -16.16
C MET A 607 10.08 20.72 -16.50
N PRO A 608 10.96 21.19 -15.59
CA PRO A 608 12.40 21.27 -15.85
C PRO A 608 12.99 19.94 -16.33
N GLY A 609 13.92 20.01 -17.29
CA GLY A 609 14.50 18.83 -17.94
C GLY A 609 13.53 18.09 -18.87
N SER A 610 12.55 18.82 -19.44
CA SER A 610 11.46 18.27 -20.28
C SER A 610 10.55 17.28 -19.55
N GLY A 611 10.50 17.36 -18.22
CA GLY A 611 9.77 16.43 -17.36
C GLY A 611 10.65 15.26 -16.88
N LEU A 612 10.05 14.08 -16.73
CA LEU A 612 10.70 12.89 -16.17
C LEU A 612 10.82 11.81 -17.25
N ASN A 613 11.76 10.87 -17.09
CA ASN A 613 12.07 9.87 -18.11
C ASN A 613 11.16 8.61 -18.10
N SER A 614 10.20 8.54 -17.18
CA SER A 614 9.24 7.44 -17.07
C SER A 614 7.97 7.90 -16.33
N PRO A 615 6.86 7.14 -16.39
CA PRO A 615 5.59 7.56 -15.81
C PRO A 615 5.64 7.90 -14.32
N VAL A 616 4.94 8.98 -13.98
CA VAL A 616 4.65 9.40 -12.61
C VAL A 616 3.32 8.79 -12.17
N LEU A 617 3.28 8.28 -10.94
CA LEU A 617 2.13 7.55 -10.39
C LEU A 617 1.50 8.27 -9.20
N ALA A 618 2.29 9.04 -8.45
CA ALA A 618 1.85 9.73 -7.25
C ALA A 618 2.45 11.14 -7.18
N MET A 619 1.68 12.05 -6.58
CA MET A 619 2.04 13.42 -6.27
C MET A 619 1.46 13.77 -4.91
N ALA A 620 2.17 14.60 -4.15
CA ALA A 620 1.69 15.16 -2.91
C ALA A 620 2.36 16.50 -2.65
N THR A 621 1.57 17.47 -2.21
CA THR A 621 2.07 18.78 -1.82
C THR A 621 2.24 18.85 -0.30
N LEU A 622 3.42 19.28 0.15
CA LEU A 622 3.66 19.61 1.55
C LEU A 622 4.51 20.89 1.61
N ASP A 623 4.02 21.87 2.37
CA ASP A 623 4.52 23.24 2.41
C ASP A 623 4.56 23.89 1.00
N ASN A 624 5.75 24.12 0.45
CA ASN A 624 5.97 24.75 -0.86
C ASN A 624 6.76 23.82 -1.81
N ILE A 625 6.57 22.51 -1.65
CA ILE A 625 7.26 21.46 -2.39
C ILE A 625 6.24 20.44 -2.90
N LEU A 626 6.32 20.13 -4.19
CA LEU A 626 5.62 19.02 -4.82
C LEU A 626 6.50 17.77 -4.77
N TYR A 627 6.09 16.76 -4.05
CA TYR A 627 6.74 15.46 -4.02
C TYR A 627 6.11 14.57 -5.07
N VAL A 628 6.94 13.90 -5.88
CA VAL A 628 6.48 13.03 -6.97
C VAL A 628 7.09 11.65 -6.83
N GLY A 629 6.28 10.63 -7.11
CA GLY A 629 6.66 9.21 -7.05
C GLY A 629 6.26 8.49 -8.32
N GLY A 630 7.08 7.55 -8.78
CA GLY A 630 6.76 6.77 -9.98
C GLY A 630 7.87 5.84 -10.44
N ARG A 631 7.88 5.55 -11.73
CA ARG A 631 8.83 4.61 -12.37
C ARG A 631 10.08 5.29 -12.90
N PHE A 632 10.15 6.61 -12.83
CA PHE A 632 11.27 7.41 -13.34
C PHE A 632 12.54 7.18 -12.54
N THR A 633 13.67 7.41 -13.19
CA THR A 633 14.99 7.38 -12.54
C THR A 633 15.74 8.71 -12.62
N ASP A 634 15.35 9.57 -13.56
CA ASP A 634 15.92 10.89 -13.84
C ASP A 634 14.89 11.77 -14.59
N THR A 635 15.25 13.02 -14.84
CA THR A 635 14.66 13.92 -15.84
C THR A 635 14.81 13.39 -17.27
N SER A 636 13.96 13.86 -18.18
CA SER A 636 13.98 13.39 -19.58
C SER A 636 15.24 13.81 -20.33
N ASP A 637 15.70 15.05 -20.15
CA ASP A 637 16.86 15.61 -20.87
C ASP A 637 18.24 15.22 -20.28
N VAL A 638 18.28 14.26 -19.34
CA VAL A 638 19.47 13.79 -18.60
C VAL A 638 20.24 14.93 -17.90
N GLY A 639 20.19 14.97 -16.57
CA GLY A 639 20.96 15.99 -15.84
C GLY A 639 20.69 16.12 -14.34
N SER A 640 19.78 15.33 -13.76
CA SER A 640 19.47 15.37 -12.32
C SER A 640 19.86 14.05 -11.66
N ASP A 641 21.10 13.97 -11.15
CA ASP A 641 21.56 12.79 -10.42
C ASP A 641 20.70 12.55 -9.16
N GLY A 642 20.18 11.32 -9.03
CA GLY A 642 19.65 10.80 -7.76
C GLY A 642 18.13 10.81 -7.58
N LEU A 643 17.32 11.13 -8.60
CA LEU A 643 15.85 11.17 -8.45
C LEU A 643 15.22 9.78 -8.20
N LYS A 644 15.74 8.70 -8.80
CA LYS A 644 15.40 7.27 -8.55
C LYS A 644 14.06 7.03 -7.83
N HIS A 645 12.97 7.06 -8.61
CA HIS A 645 11.58 6.78 -8.22
C HIS A 645 10.89 7.78 -7.30
N VAL A 646 11.61 8.74 -6.70
CA VAL A 646 11.03 9.76 -5.81
C VAL A 646 11.79 11.09 -5.86
N ALA A 647 11.09 12.18 -6.17
CA ALA A 647 11.68 13.51 -6.31
C ALA A 647 10.87 14.60 -5.62
N ALA A 648 11.52 15.71 -5.30
CA ALA A 648 10.90 16.92 -4.79
C ALA A 648 11.11 18.06 -5.78
N TYR A 649 10.03 18.74 -6.16
CA TYR A 649 10.03 19.94 -6.98
C TYR A 649 9.70 21.15 -6.12
N SER A 650 10.60 22.13 -6.07
CA SER A 650 10.32 23.39 -5.37
C SER A 650 9.51 24.33 -6.27
N TYR A 651 8.31 24.73 -5.81
CA TYR A 651 7.54 25.76 -6.53
C TYR A 651 8.28 27.09 -6.61
N SER A 652 9.10 27.41 -5.61
CA SER A 652 9.86 28.67 -5.56
C SER A 652 11.06 28.74 -6.51
N SER A 653 11.95 27.74 -6.48
CA SER A 653 13.13 27.74 -7.37
C SER A 653 12.82 27.15 -8.75
N LYS A 654 11.71 26.43 -8.90
CA LYS A 654 11.32 25.68 -10.10
C LYS A 654 12.38 24.64 -10.48
N GLU A 655 12.94 23.96 -9.50
CA GLU A 655 13.98 22.95 -9.68
C GLU A 655 13.60 21.62 -9.03
N TRP A 656 14.09 20.54 -9.62
CA TRP A 656 14.04 19.20 -9.05
C TRP A 656 15.15 19.02 -8.01
N SER A 657 14.85 18.24 -6.97
CA SER A 657 15.78 17.82 -5.94
C SER A 657 15.53 16.36 -5.58
N ALA A 658 16.62 15.62 -5.37
CA ALA A 658 16.55 14.22 -4.95
C ALA A 658 16.20 14.09 -3.46
N LEU A 659 15.45 13.05 -3.10
CA LEU A 659 15.26 12.65 -1.70
C LEU A 659 16.36 11.63 -1.33
N GLY A 660 17.50 12.14 -0.88
CA GLY A 660 18.70 11.34 -0.68
C GLY A 660 19.23 10.79 -2.01
N ALA A 661 19.37 9.47 -2.14
CA ALA A 661 19.66 8.80 -3.42
C ALA A 661 18.43 8.06 -4.00
N GLY A 662 17.23 8.31 -3.45
CA GLY A 662 15.99 7.66 -3.85
C GLY A 662 15.87 6.20 -3.41
N LEU A 663 15.05 5.45 -4.14
CA LEU A 663 14.63 4.08 -3.83
C LEU A 663 15.06 3.11 -4.95
N ASN A 664 15.04 1.80 -4.69
CA ASN A 664 15.43 0.79 -5.69
C ASN A 664 14.27 0.23 -6.53
N GLY A 665 13.05 0.72 -6.32
CA GLY A 665 11.85 0.32 -7.03
C GLY A 665 10.80 1.42 -7.08
N PRO A 666 9.74 1.26 -7.89
CA PRO A 666 8.77 2.32 -8.17
C PRO A 666 7.93 2.68 -6.95
N VAL A 667 7.59 3.97 -6.86
CA VAL A 667 6.68 4.52 -5.83
C VAL A 667 5.27 4.60 -6.39
N ASN A 668 4.31 4.05 -5.64
CA ASN A 668 2.90 3.97 -6.01
C ASN A 668 2.03 5.01 -5.27
N SER A 669 2.44 5.45 -4.08
CA SER A 669 1.73 6.47 -3.29
C SER A 669 2.69 7.31 -2.45
N ILE A 670 2.33 8.58 -2.25
CA ILE A 670 3.00 9.50 -1.33
C ILE A 670 1.91 10.25 -0.59
N TRP A 671 1.98 10.27 0.74
CA TRP A 671 1.01 10.96 1.58
C TRP A 671 1.70 11.77 2.68
N PRO A 672 1.41 13.07 2.80
CA PRO A 672 1.73 13.84 3.99
C PRO A 672 0.86 13.35 5.14
N VAL A 673 1.47 12.97 6.26
CA VAL A 673 0.74 12.41 7.39
C VAL A 673 1.39 12.79 8.72
N GLU A 674 0.57 13.04 9.72
CA GLU A 674 1.01 13.17 11.11
C GLU A 674 0.92 11.78 11.77
N LEU A 675 2.06 11.10 11.87
CA LEU A 675 2.18 9.81 12.56
C LEU A 675 3.23 9.90 13.66
N ASN A 676 2.97 9.23 14.78
CA ASN A 676 3.95 9.05 15.86
C ASN A 676 5.00 8.00 15.45
N ALA A 677 5.71 8.23 14.35
CA ALA A 677 6.75 7.35 13.82
C ALA A 677 8.03 7.39 14.68
N SER A 678 8.22 8.45 15.46
CA SER A 678 9.31 8.62 16.42
C SER A 678 8.91 9.57 17.54
N THR A 679 9.33 9.29 18.77
CA THR A 679 9.16 10.23 19.90
C THR A 679 10.01 11.50 19.76
N ALA A 680 10.99 11.51 18.85
CA ALA A 680 11.87 12.65 18.60
C ALA A 680 11.40 13.54 17.44
N ILE A 681 10.48 13.04 16.61
CA ILE A 681 9.99 13.73 15.40
C ILE A 681 8.54 14.14 15.63
N ASN A 682 8.28 15.45 15.66
CA ASN A 682 6.94 16.00 15.81
C ASN A 682 6.69 17.01 14.68
N GLU A 683 6.59 16.49 13.46
CA GLU A 683 6.29 17.23 12.23
C GLU A 683 5.47 16.34 11.29
N THR A 684 4.86 16.94 10.26
CA THR A 684 4.25 16.18 9.17
C THR A 684 5.33 15.49 8.35
N ILE A 685 5.28 14.16 8.31
CA ILE A 685 6.20 13.34 7.53
C ILE A 685 5.60 13.02 6.16
N LEU A 686 6.43 12.55 5.24
CA LEU A 686 5.94 11.92 4.00
C LEU A 686 6.05 10.41 4.10
N ALA A 687 4.90 9.76 4.12
CA ALA A 687 4.78 8.32 3.98
C ALA A 687 4.86 7.94 2.49
N VAL A 688 5.90 7.23 2.10
CA VAL A 688 6.17 6.82 0.72
C VAL A 688 5.96 5.30 0.62
N SER A 689 5.04 4.84 -0.24
CA SER A 689 4.79 3.41 -0.44
C SER A 689 4.94 2.99 -1.90
N GLY A 690 5.40 1.75 -2.12
CA GLY A 690 5.62 1.23 -3.46
C GLY A 690 6.27 -0.15 -3.50
N ASP A 691 6.68 -0.56 -4.69
CA ASP A 691 7.29 -1.88 -4.94
C ASP A 691 8.82 -1.78 -4.84
N PHE A 692 9.31 -1.36 -3.68
CA PHE A 692 10.73 -1.25 -3.35
C PHE A 692 11.03 -1.97 -2.04
N ASP A 693 12.24 -2.51 -1.90
CA ASP A 693 12.69 -3.20 -0.69
C ASP A 693 13.92 -2.53 -0.05
N GLN A 694 14.40 -1.42 -0.63
CA GLN A 694 15.60 -0.76 -0.17
C GLN A 694 15.61 0.75 -0.41
N ILE A 695 16.00 1.50 0.62
CA ILE A 695 16.48 2.89 0.52
C ILE A 695 17.94 2.85 0.07
N VAL A 696 18.25 3.54 -1.02
CA VAL A 696 19.59 3.51 -1.65
C VAL A 696 20.60 4.23 -0.76
N ALA A 697 21.82 3.68 -0.65
CA ALA A 697 22.91 4.29 0.12
C ALA A 697 23.25 5.72 -0.37
N PHE A 698 23.40 6.68 0.56
CA PHE A 698 23.80 8.05 0.25
C PHE A 698 24.42 8.76 1.46
N ASN A 699 25.21 9.82 1.22
CA ASN A 699 25.81 10.67 2.27
C ASN A 699 26.54 9.91 3.40
N GLY A 700 27.13 8.74 3.09
CA GLY A 700 27.80 7.89 4.08
C GLY A 700 26.88 6.95 4.87
N ASN A 701 25.57 7.05 4.69
CA ASN A 701 24.60 6.08 5.19
C ASN A 701 24.60 4.82 4.29
N PRO A 702 24.70 3.61 4.85
CA PRO A 702 24.55 2.37 4.09
C PRO A 702 23.12 2.22 3.58
N ALA A 703 22.92 1.34 2.59
CA ALA A 703 21.58 1.04 2.10
C ALA A 703 20.73 0.41 3.23
N VAL A 704 19.46 0.80 3.33
CA VAL A 704 18.56 0.34 4.40
C VAL A 704 17.44 -0.50 3.81
N SER A 705 17.24 -1.71 4.34
CA SER A 705 16.14 -2.59 3.94
C SER A 705 14.82 -2.05 4.48
N VAL A 706 13.79 -2.04 3.66
CA VAL A 706 12.42 -1.64 3.99
C VAL A 706 11.43 -2.58 3.29
N ALA A 707 10.18 -2.63 3.71
CA ALA A 707 9.17 -3.52 3.13
C ALA A 707 8.11 -2.71 2.35
N GLY A 708 8.52 -2.01 1.29
CA GLY A 708 7.61 -1.20 0.47
C GLY A 708 7.09 0.08 1.12
N PHE A 709 7.65 0.48 2.26
CA PHE A 709 7.29 1.69 3.01
C PHE A 709 8.53 2.40 3.55
N ALA A 710 8.66 3.69 3.24
CA ALA A 710 9.74 4.54 3.73
C ALA A 710 9.17 5.89 4.18
N ILE A 711 9.83 6.52 5.17
CA ILE A 711 9.38 7.80 5.72
C ILE A 711 10.43 8.85 5.44
N TRP A 712 10.06 9.89 4.70
CA TRP A 712 10.92 11.06 4.52
C TRP A 712 10.58 12.13 5.56
N VAL A 713 11.62 12.69 6.20
CA VAL A 713 11.50 13.70 7.27
C VAL A 713 11.97 15.05 6.72
N PRO A 714 11.06 15.96 6.34
CA PRO A 714 11.41 17.19 5.63
C PRO A 714 12.42 18.07 6.37
N SER A 715 12.26 18.28 7.69
CA SER A 715 13.19 19.12 8.47
C SER A 715 14.63 18.58 8.49
N HIS A 716 14.79 17.26 8.41
CA HIS A 716 16.08 16.59 8.42
C HIS A 716 16.68 16.39 7.03
N LYS A 717 15.87 16.48 5.97
CA LYS A 717 16.25 16.13 4.59
C LYS A 717 16.89 14.75 4.50
N ASP A 718 16.34 13.80 5.26
CA ASP A 718 16.79 12.41 5.31
C ASP A 718 15.59 11.49 5.53
N TRP A 719 15.78 10.20 5.26
CA TRP A 719 14.83 9.17 5.60
C TRP A 719 14.86 8.90 7.11
N LEU A 720 13.70 8.74 7.75
CA LEU A 720 13.60 8.42 9.17
C LEU A 720 14.49 7.23 9.52
N GLN A 721 14.54 6.24 8.64
CA GLN A 721 15.32 5.00 8.74
C GLN A 721 16.85 5.24 8.86
N ASN A 722 17.36 6.38 8.42
CA ASN A 722 18.77 6.76 8.57
C ASN A 722 19.05 7.54 9.86
N LEU A 723 18.04 8.13 10.47
CA LEU A 723 18.19 8.98 11.65
C LEU A 723 18.50 8.13 12.90
N ASN A 724 19.45 8.57 13.72
CA ASN A 724 19.76 7.93 14.99
C ASN A 724 18.78 8.35 16.09
N VAL A 725 17.50 8.05 15.89
CA VAL A 725 16.38 8.31 16.81
C VAL A 725 15.62 7.02 17.10
N THR A 726 14.75 7.04 18.12
CA THR A 726 13.78 5.96 18.31
C THR A 726 12.81 5.93 17.14
N GLN A 727 12.58 4.77 16.55
CA GLN A 727 11.73 4.62 15.38
C GLN A 727 10.70 3.53 15.64
N MET A 728 9.49 3.71 15.13
CA MET A 728 8.48 2.66 15.07
C MET A 728 8.75 1.76 13.86
N GLN A 729 8.59 0.46 14.04
CA GLN A 729 8.63 -0.50 12.95
C GLN A 729 7.31 -0.40 12.16
N PHE A 730 7.42 -0.20 10.85
CA PHE A 730 6.29 -0.25 9.93
C PHE A 730 6.50 -1.35 8.89
N GLY A 731 5.44 -2.07 8.54
CA GLY A 731 5.41 -3.04 7.44
C GLY A 731 4.13 -2.90 6.62
N GLY A 732 4.19 -3.20 5.32
CA GLY A 732 3.06 -3.06 4.40
C GLY A 732 3.10 -1.74 3.62
N GLN A 733 1.98 -1.36 3.00
CA GLN A 733 1.86 -0.17 2.16
C GLN A 733 0.65 0.68 2.57
N LEU A 734 0.82 1.99 2.48
CA LEU A 734 -0.23 2.98 2.68
C LEU A 734 -0.83 3.37 1.32
N SER A 735 -2.13 3.17 1.13
CA SER A 735 -2.80 3.50 -0.14
C SER A 735 -3.47 4.86 -0.14
N SER A 736 -4.10 5.27 0.96
CA SER A 736 -4.82 6.55 1.06
C SER A 736 -4.86 7.07 2.50
N VAL A 737 -5.05 8.38 2.66
CA VAL A 737 -5.18 9.05 3.96
C VAL A 737 -6.36 10.00 3.92
N ALA A 738 -7.14 10.03 4.98
CA ALA A 738 -8.17 11.02 5.26
C ALA A 738 -8.04 11.47 6.72
N SER A 739 -8.64 12.60 7.09
CA SER A 739 -8.66 13.06 8.48
C SER A 739 -10.05 13.55 8.88
N HIS A 740 -10.40 13.32 10.14
CA HIS A 740 -11.61 13.86 10.76
C HIS A 740 -11.31 14.23 12.22
N ASN A 741 -11.64 15.45 12.65
CA ASN A 741 -11.34 15.97 13.99
C ASN A 741 -9.88 15.76 14.42
N ASN A 742 -8.92 16.05 13.53
CA ASN A 742 -7.47 15.82 13.72
C ASN A 742 -7.07 14.35 13.97
N THR A 743 -7.98 13.39 13.74
CA THR A 743 -7.65 11.97 13.79
C THR A 743 -7.38 11.49 12.36
N PRO A 744 -6.15 11.03 12.05
CA PRO A 744 -5.85 10.48 10.74
C PRO A 744 -6.47 9.08 10.61
N ILE A 745 -7.19 8.88 9.52
CA ILE A 745 -7.71 7.59 9.08
C ILE A 745 -6.88 7.18 7.87
N LEU A 746 -6.15 6.09 8.02
CA LEU A 746 -5.26 5.54 6.99
C LEU A 746 -5.97 4.39 6.29
N ALA A 747 -5.62 4.14 5.03
CA ALA A 747 -6.03 2.94 4.31
C ALA A 747 -4.79 2.23 3.76
N GLY A 748 -4.81 0.90 3.82
CA GLY A 748 -3.72 0.07 3.31
C GLY A 748 -3.58 -1.23 4.08
N ASN A 749 -2.47 -1.93 3.88
CA ASN A 749 -2.07 -3.08 4.70
C ASN A 749 -0.91 -2.71 5.64
N LEU A 750 -0.80 -1.43 5.99
CA LEU A 750 0.21 -0.91 6.90
C LEU A 750 -0.01 -1.43 8.32
N ALA A 751 1.04 -1.90 8.97
CA ALA A 751 1.02 -2.31 10.37
C ALA A 751 2.24 -1.76 11.11
N THR A 752 2.09 -1.62 12.43
CA THR A 752 3.18 -1.27 13.33
C THR A 752 2.93 -1.92 14.68
N ASN A 753 3.93 -2.64 15.20
CA ASN A 753 3.84 -3.35 16.46
C ASN A 753 4.83 -2.82 17.50
N GLY A 754 5.23 -1.55 17.37
CA GLY A 754 6.06 -0.86 18.35
C GLY A 754 7.41 -0.38 17.83
N ILE A 755 8.35 -0.22 18.75
CA ILE A 755 9.67 0.35 18.49
C ILE A 755 10.59 -0.68 17.84
N ILE A 756 11.49 -0.23 16.96
CA ILE A 756 12.50 -1.08 16.34
C ILE A 756 13.46 -1.61 17.41
N ALA A 757 13.62 -2.93 17.50
CA ALA A 757 14.51 -3.61 18.43
C ALA A 757 15.13 -4.85 17.76
N GLY A 758 16.46 -4.93 17.71
CA GLY A 758 17.19 -6.04 17.07
C GLY A 758 17.28 -7.29 17.96
N GLY A 759 16.14 -7.91 18.30
CA GLY A 759 16.06 -9.15 19.06
C GLY A 759 16.38 -9.06 20.55
N ALA A 760 16.60 -7.86 21.09
CA ALA A 760 16.75 -7.66 22.53
C ALA A 760 16.23 -6.30 23.00
N ILE A 761 15.63 -6.30 24.19
CA ILE A 761 15.11 -5.13 24.89
C ILE A 761 15.56 -5.13 26.35
N SER A 762 15.71 -3.94 26.93
CA SER A 762 15.78 -3.77 28.38
C SER A 762 14.43 -3.33 28.92
N LEU A 763 14.04 -3.89 30.06
CA LEU A 763 12.81 -3.55 30.77
C LEU A 763 13.17 -2.64 31.95
N LEU A 764 12.62 -1.43 31.97
CA LEU A 764 12.84 -0.46 33.05
C LEU A 764 11.51 -0.06 33.68
N ASP A 765 11.55 0.18 34.99
CA ASP A 765 10.38 0.63 35.75
C ASP A 765 10.75 1.69 36.81
N PRO A 766 11.12 2.92 36.40
CA PRO A 766 11.44 4.00 37.35
C PRO A 766 10.18 4.62 37.96
N ASP A 767 9.12 4.76 37.15
CA ASP A 767 7.82 5.36 37.50
C ASP A 767 6.68 4.67 36.71
N ASP A 768 6.93 4.37 35.43
CA ASP A 768 6.10 3.54 34.54
C ASP A 768 6.98 2.54 33.79
N LEU A 769 6.40 1.39 33.42
CA LEU A 769 7.08 0.34 32.68
C LEU A 769 7.42 0.78 31.24
N GLN A 770 8.69 0.66 30.86
CA GLN A 770 9.18 1.06 29.54
C GLN A 770 10.07 -0.02 28.90
N LEU A 771 9.95 -0.12 27.58
CA LEU A 771 10.84 -0.94 26.74
C LEU A 771 11.92 -0.05 26.14
N ILE A 772 13.17 -0.36 26.42
CA ILE A 772 14.31 0.29 25.78
C ILE A 772 14.93 -0.67 24.77
N PRO A 773 14.90 -0.35 23.45
CA PRO A 773 15.54 -1.17 22.46
C PRO A 773 17.05 -1.02 22.60
N LEU A 774 17.77 -2.14 22.49
CA LEU A 774 19.22 -2.11 22.57
C LEU A 774 19.79 -1.71 21.21
N SER A 775 20.83 -0.87 21.22
CA SER A 775 21.46 -0.28 20.03
C SER A 775 22.24 -1.32 19.20
N MET A 776 21.56 -2.29 18.61
CA MET A 776 22.13 -3.29 17.72
C MET A 776 21.31 -3.41 16.43
N LYS A 777 21.97 -3.25 15.28
CA LYS A 777 21.38 -3.48 13.95
C LYS A 777 21.65 -4.92 13.53
N VAL A 778 20.66 -5.79 13.64
CA VAL A 778 20.73 -7.20 13.23
C VAL A 778 20.51 -7.33 11.72
N ASN A 779 21.19 -8.28 11.09
CA ASN A 779 21.08 -8.61 9.67
C ASN A 779 20.29 -9.92 9.51
N HIS A 780 19.07 -9.79 9.02
CA HIS A 780 18.07 -10.86 9.04
C HIS A 780 18.22 -11.86 7.89
N GLN A 781 18.87 -11.50 6.77
CA GLN A 781 19.20 -12.47 5.71
C GLN A 781 20.13 -13.59 6.18
N LYS A 782 20.83 -13.37 7.30
CA LYS A 782 21.82 -14.29 7.87
C LYS A 782 21.48 -14.77 9.28
N SER A 783 20.31 -14.41 9.81
CA SER A 783 19.90 -14.74 11.19
C SER A 783 18.68 -15.66 11.17
N SER A 784 18.84 -16.94 11.52
CA SER A 784 17.74 -17.93 11.44
C SER A 784 16.96 -18.12 12.76
N THR A 785 17.54 -17.79 13.92
CA THR A 785 16.89 -17.95 15.23
C THR A 785 17.05 -16.76 16.18
N GLY A 786 17.73 -15.69 15.76
CA GLY A 786 17.85 -14.44 16.51
C GLY A 786 18.73 -14.53 17.76
N LEU A 787 18.41 -13.71 18.76
CA LEU A 787 19.06 -13.69 20.05
C LEU A 787 18.34 -14.66 21.00
N ILE A 788 19.11 -15.51 21.69
CA ILE A 788 18.57 -16.57 22.53
C ILE A 788 18.86 -16.29 24.00
N THR A 789 20.11 -15.95 24.33
CA THR A 789 20.59 -15.84 25.71
C THR A 789 21.40 -14.58 25.95
N GLY A 790 21.72 -14.28 27.21
CA GLY A 790 22.60 -13.18 27.57
C GLY A 790 23.10 -13.23 29.02
N ALA A 791 24.07 -12.38 29.31
CA ALA A 791 24.65 -12.21 30.63
C ALA A 791 25.09 -10.75 30.87
N TYR A 792 25.01 -10.31 32.13
CA TYR A 792 25.61 -9.06 32.57
C TYR A 792 26.98 -9.33 33.21
N ASP A 793 27.96 -8.48 32.92
CA ASP A 793 29.24 -8.46 33.64
C ASP A 793 29.49 -7.07 34.23
N THR A 794 29.47 -7.04 35.56
CA THR A 794 29.85 -5.88 36.37
C THR A 794 31.12 -6.11 37.19
N GLY A 795 31.80 -7.23 36.96
CA GLY A 795 33.08 -7.56 37.59
C GLY A 795 34.17 -6.59 37.19
N SER A 796 35.12 -6.35 38.10
CA SER A 796 36.34 -5.56 37.82
C SER A 796 36.06 -4.15 37.26
N GLY A 797 34.91 -3.55 37.62
CA GLY A 797 34.51 -2.21 37.17
C GLY A 797 34.02 -2.14 35.72
N ARG A 798 33.86 -3.29 35.05
CA ARG A 798 33.29 -3.37 33.71
C ARG A 798 31.78 -3.17 33.75
N ASN A 799 31.22 -2.82 32.60
CA ASN A 799 29.80 -2.64 32.41
C ASN A 799 29.43 -3.27 31.06
N LEU A 800 29.49 -4.60 31.00
CA LEU A 800 29.21 -5.33 29.76
C LEU A 800 27.83 -5.96 29.82
N THR A 801 27.16 -5.98 28.67
CA THR A 801 26.00 -6.83 28.41
C THR A 801 26.33 -7.70 27.22
N ILE A 802 26.29 -9.01 27.43
CA ILE A 802 26.74 -10.00 26.46
C ILE A 802 25.49 -10.73 25.98
N TYR A 803 25.31 -10.84 24.67
CA TYR A 803 24.20 -11.52 24.03
C TYR A 803 24.71 -12.70 23.21
N GLY A 804 23.95 -13.79 23.23
CA GLY A 804 24.24 -15.03 22.51
C GLY A 804 23.05 -15.51 21.70
N GLY A 805 23.33 -16.12 20.55
CA GLY A 805 22.30 -16.73 19.72
C GLY A 805 22.89 -17.22 18.41
N HIS A 806 22.07 -17.14 17.36
CA HIS A 806 22.49 -17.33 15.98
C HIS A 806 21.96 -16.18 15.15
N PHE A 807 22.79 -15.15 15.07
CA PHE A 807 22.49 -13.88 14.43
C PHE A 807 23.76 -13.30 13.80
N ALA A 808 23.55 -12.38 12.85
CA ALA A 808 24.57 -11.47 12.36
C ALA A 808 24.16 -10.03 12.68
N ALA A 809 25.09 -9.17 13.07
CA ALA A 809 24.83 -7.76 13.38
C ALA A 809 25.99 -6.86 12.95
N ALA A 810 25.77 -5.55 12.89
CA ALA A 810 26.82 -4.57 12.64
C ALA A 810 27.45 -4.06 13.94
N GLY A 811 28.79 -4.14 14.03
CA GLY A 811 29.59 -3.58 15.13
C GLY A 811 29.76 -2.07 15.01
N SER A 812 30.12 -1.40 16.12
CA SER A 812 30.30 0.06 16.13
C SER A 812 31.45 0.56 15.25
N ASN A 813 32.36 -0.31 14.82
CA ASN A 813 33.45 -0.04 13.89
C ASN A 813 33.15 -0.48 12.44
N GLY A 814 31.92 -0.93 12.16
CA GLY A 814 31.49 -1.47 10.86
C GLY A 814 31.82 -2.95 10.63
N SER A 815 32.43 -3.66 11.58
CA SER A 815 32.67 -5.11 11.45
C SER A 815 31.39 -5.92 11.59
N THR A 816 31.29 -7.06 10.93
CA THR A 816 30.22 -8.03 11.17
C THR A 816 30.44 -8.73 12.52
N ILE A 817 29.40 -8.72 13.36
CA ILE A 817 29.32 -9.48 14.60
C ILE A 817 28.47 -10.72 14.32
N GLU A 818 28.93 -11.90 14.70
CA GLU A 818 28.19 -13.15 14.53
C GLU A 818 28.11 -13.91 15.85
N ASN A 819 26.93 -14.44 16.17
CA ASN A 819 26.61 -15.34 17.28
C ASN A 819 26.75 -14.77 18.71
N ILE A 820 27.77 -13.94 19.00
CA ILE A 820 27.98 -13.28 20.29
C ILE A 820 28.26 -11.79 20.09
N ALA A 821 27.48 -10.95 20.77
CA ALA A 821 27.65 -9.51 20.82
C ALA A 821 27.94 -9.04 22.24
N ILE A 822 28.93 -8.16 22.38
CA ILE A 822 29.36 -7.58 23.65
C ILE A 822 29.10 -6.08 23.58
N LEU A 823 28.11 -5.61 24.33
CA LEU A 823 27.79 -4.20 24.49
C LEU A 823 28.52 -3.63 25.72
N ASN A 824 29.39 -2.65 25.51
CA ASN A 824 29.99 -1.89 26.59
C ASN A 824 29.10 -0.69 26.95
N GLY A 825 28.41 -0.78 28.09
CA GLY A 825 27.48 0.23 28.56
C GLY A 825 28.14 1.57 28.96
N THR A 826 29.46 1.61 29.17
CA THR A 826 30.17 2.85 29.54
C THR A 826 30.37 3.79 28.35
N ASN A 827 30.53 3.26 27.14
CA ASN A 827 30.76 4.04 25.92
C ASN A 827 29.77 3.72 24.79
N ALA A 828 28.76 2.89 25.07
CA ALA A 828 27.74 2.41 24.13
C ALA A 828 28.32 1.77 22.85
N LYS A 829 29.51 1.15 22.93
CA LYS A 829 30.11 0.43 21.80
C LYS A 829 29.77 -1.04 21.84
N ILE A 830 29.41 -1.58 20.68
CA ILE A 830 29.14 -3.01 20.48
C ILE A 830 30.23 -3.65 19.63
N SER A 831 30.73 -4.80 20.08
CA SER A 831 31.76 -5.60 19.44
C SER A 831 31.40 -7.09 19.45
N GLY A 832 31.98 -7.85 18.53
CA GLY A 832 31.84 -9.32 18.50
C GLY A 832 33.09 -10.02 19.01
N LEU A 833 33.04 -11.35 19.03
CA LEU A 833 34.24 -12.16 19.23
C LEU A 833 35.23 -12.03 18.05
N PRO A 834 36.54 -12.24 18.28
CA PRO A 834 37.50 -12.40 17.19
C PRO A 834 37.16 -13.59 16.28
N GLN A 835 37.75 -13.65 15.09
CA GLN A 835 37.55 -14.74 14.15
C GLN A 835 37.97 -16.09 14.77
N GLY A 836 37.11 -17.10 14.67
CA GLY A 836 37.40 -18.46 15.13
C GLY A 836 36.15 -19.33 15.35
N VAL A 837 35.01 -18.71 15.67
CA VAL A 837 33.71 -19.39 15.74
C VAL A 837 33.06 -19.40 14.36
N ASN A 838 32.49 -20.53 13.93
CA ASN A 838 31.76 -20.61 12.67
C ASN A 838 30.43 -19.86 12.75
N SER A 839 30.05 -19.19 11.67
CA SER A 839 28.81 -18.41 11.55
C SER A 839 27.53 -19.22 11.72
N ASN A 840 27.58 -20.54 11.52
CA ASN A 840 26.45 -21.45 11.71
C ASN A 840 26.26 -21.95 13.15
N SER A 841 27.08 -21.46 14.09
CA SER A 841 26.98 -21.82 15.51
C SER A 841 25.72 -21.22 16.14
N THR A 842 25.26 -21.80 17.24
CA THR A 842 24.14 -21.25 18.03
C THR A 842 24.48 -21.32 19.51
N PHE A 843 24.50 -20.17 20.18
CA PHE A 843 24.71 -20.08 21.63
C PHE A 843 23.38 -20.03 22.36
N VAL A 844 23.24 -20.84 23.41
CA VAL A 844 22.01 -20.96 24.21
C VAL A 844 22.25 -20.83 25.72
N SER A 845 23.52 -20.84 26.16
CA SER A 845 23.88 -20.67 27.57
C SER A 845 25.14 -19.81 27.73
N MET A 846 25.17 -19.02 28.81
CA MET A 846 26.29 -18.14 29.14
C MET A 846 26.51 -18.04 30.65
N LEU A 847 27.77 -18.01 31.07
CA LEU A 847 28.17 -17.72 32.43
C LEU A 847 29.41 -16.83 32.41
N VAL A 848 29.38 -15.73 33.17
CA VAL A 848 30.59 -14.95 33.47
C VAL A 848 31.06 -15.30 34.87
N HIS A 849 32.29 -15.76 34.99
CA HIS A 849 32.92 -16.11 36.27
C HIS A 849 34.40 -15.70 36.26
N ASN A 850 34.82 -14.89 37.24
CA ASN A 850 36.21 -14.39 37.38
C ASN A 850 36.82 -13.87 36.05
N ASP A 851 36.21 -12.84 35.47
CA ASP A 851 36.63 -12.21 34.20
C ASP A 851 36.58 -13.14 32.96
N THR A 852 36.06 -14.36 33.08
CA THR A 852 35.98 -15.35 32.00
C THR A 852 34.52 -15.58 31.60
N LEU A 853 34.24 -15.47 30.31
CA LEU A 853 32.97 -15.85 29.68
C LEU A 853 33.04 -17.31 29.22
N TYR A 854 32.12 -18.12 29.71
CA TYR A 854 31.84 -19.46 29.23
C TYR A 854 30.54 -19.40 28.43
N ALA A 855 30.62 -19.64 27.12
CA ALA A 855 29.47 -19.59 26.23
C ALA A 855 29.24 -20.93 25.55
N GLY A 856 28.09 -21.55 25.81
CA GLY A 856 27.74 -22.90 25.38
C GLY A 856 26.60 -22.94 24.37
N GLY A 857 26.61 -23.99 23.55
CA GLY A 857 25.50 -24.34 22.66
C GLY A 857 25.90 -25.35 21.60
N ASN A 858 25.27 -25.31 20.43
CA ASN A 858 25.75 -26.04 19.26
C ASN A 858 26.80 -25.19 18.55
N VAL A 859 28.02 -25.24 19.06
CA VAL A 859 29.11 -24.35 18.64
C VAL A 859 30.19 -25.15 17.92
N THR A 860 30.65 -24.63 16.78
CA THR A 860 31.76 -25.21 16.01
C THR A 860 32.73 -24.12 15.56
N GLY A 861 33.99 -24.46 15.30
CA GLY A 861 34.98 -23.50 14.84
C GLY A 861 36.42 -23.96 15.06
N SER A 862 37.37 -23.04 14.88
CA SER A 862 38.79 -23.26 15.15
C SER A 862 39.49 -21.99 15.64
N ILE A 863 40.27 -22.12 16.70
CA ILE A 863 41.12 -21.05 17.25
C ILE A 863 42.58 -21.54 17.19
N GLY A 864 43.35 -21.00 16.26
CA GLY A 864 44.71 -21.49 15.99
C GLY A 864 44.70 -22.95 15.53
N ARG A 865 45.21 -23.86 16.38
CA ARG A 865 45.18 -25.32 16.13
C ARG A 865 44.09 -26.06 16.92
N ALA A 866 43.39 -25.39 17.82
CA ALA A 866 42.33 -26.00 18.63
C ALA A 866 41.01 -25.96 17.86
N THR A 867 40.31 -27.09 17.79
CA THR A 867 38.94 -27.18 17.27
C THR A 867 37.94 -26.81 18.36
N LEU A 868 36.92 -26.03 18.05
CA LEU A 868 35.81 -25.72 18.96
C LEU A 868 34.67 -26.70 18.72
N GLN A 869 34.14 -27.27 19.80
CA GLN A 869 32.92 -28.07 19.77
C GLN A 869 32.17 -27.88 21.09
N GLY A 870 30.95 -27.34 21.02
CA GLY A 870 30.01 -27.21 22.15
C GLY A 870 30.22 -25.99 23.06
N LEU A 871 31.45 -25.51 23.26
CA LEU A 871 31.77 -24.41 24.19
C LEU A 871 32.84 -23.48 23.61
N VAL A 872 32.77 -22.20 23.99
CA VAL A 872 33.84 -21.21 23.85
C VAL A 872 34.17 -20.59 25.20
N ILE A 873 35.46 -20.50 25.53
CA ILE A 873 35.97 -19.80 26.71
C ILE A 873 36.69 -18.53 26.26
N TYR A 874 36.26 -17.37 26.77
CA TYR A 874 36.78 -16.07 26.37
C TYR A 874 37.15 -15.23 27.60
N ASP A 875 38.36 -14.65 27.59
CA ASP A 875 38.87 -13.78 28.65
C ASP A 875 38.42 -12.34 28.37
N LEU A 876 37.50 -11.82 29.20
CA LEU A 876 36.89 -10.49 29.03
C LEU A 876 37.84 -9.35 29.39
N ASP A 877 38.89 -9.62 30.17
CA ASP A 877 39.89 -8.62 30.53
C ASP A 877 40.92 -8.44 29.39
N LYS A 878 41.42 -9.56 28.87
CA LYS A 878 42.37 -9.56 27.74
C LYS A 878 41.71 -9.35 26.38
N ASN A 879 40.40 -9.54 26.27
CA ASN A 879 39.66 -9.57 25.02
C ASN A 879 40.17 -10.63 24.03
N GLU A 880 40.57 -11.79 24.52
CA GLU A 880 41.13 -12.89 23.74
C GLU A 880 40.47 -14.22 24.10
N PHE A 881 40.47 -15.16 23.15
CA PHE A 881 40.11 -16.54 23.47
C PHE A 881 41.10 -17.14 24.47
N SER A 882 40.61 -17.94 25.42
CA SER A 882 41.49 -18.74 26.28
C SER A 882 42.42 -19.61 25.43
N GLN A 883 43.69 -19.73 25.84
CA GLN A 883 44.70 -20.56 25.16
C GLN A 883 44.29 -22.04 25.12
N THR A 884 43.54 -22.48 26.13
CA THR A 884 42.98 -23.83 26.25
C THR A 884 41.48 -23.77 26.01
N GLN A 885 41.02 -24.45 24.96
CA GLN A 885 39.60 -24.62 24.64
C GLN A 885 39.23 -26.10 24.81
N PRO A 886 38.17 -26.42 25.57
CA PRO A 886 37.68 -27.80 25.65
C PRO A 886 36.94 -28.19 24.37
N VAL A 887 37.01 -29.48 24.04
CA VAL A 887 36.35 -30.04 22.85
C VAL A 887 35.35 -31.08 23.31
N PHE A 888 34.07 -30.74 23.37
CA PHE A 888 33.04 -31.71 23.72
C PHE A 888 32.87 -32.75 22.59
N THR A 889 32.67 -34.02 22.93
CA THR A 889 32.58 -35.14 21.99
C THR A 889 31.22 -35.84 22.09
N GLY A 890 30.78 -36.49 21.00
CA GLY A 890 29.50 -37.20 20.92
C GLY A 890 28.73 -36.90 19.62
N SER A 891 27.54 -37.48 19.48
CA SER A 891 26.62 -37.18 18.36
C SER A 891 25.78 -35.94 18.67
N ASN A 892 25.82 -34.93 17.79
CA ASN A 892 25.08 -33.67 17.92
C ASN A 892 25.36 -32.92 19.24
N VAL A 893 26.65 -32.64 19.47
CA VAL A 893 27.12 -31.98 20.70
C VAL A 893 26.45 -30.63 20.90
N SER A 894 25.87 -30.42 22.08
CA SER A 894 25.37 -29.12 22.54
C SER A 894 25.58 -28.95 24.04
N VAL A 895 26.00 -27.75 24.46
CA VAL A 895 26.08 -27.35 25.87
C VAL A 895 24.94 -26.38 26.17
N ASN A 896 23.90 -26.88 26.84
CA ASN A 896 22.65 -26.16 27.05
C ASN A 896 22.60 -25.37 28.37
N ALA A 897 23.46 -25.71 29.34
CA ALA A 897 23.54 -25.04 30.62
C ALA A 897 24.99 -24.90 31.09
N VAL A 898 25.34 -23.74 31.63
CA VAL A 898 26.64 -23.49 32.27
C VAL A 898 26.40 -22.76 33.59
N VAL A 899 26.78 -23.36 34.70
CA VAL A 899 26.53 -22.79 36.04
C VAL A 899 27.73 -22.98 36.96
N ASN A 900 28.02 -21.98 37.80
CA ASN A 900 29.03 -22.10 38.84
C ASN A 900 28.43 -22.68 40.13
N ARG A 901 29.18 -23.57 40.79
CA ARG A 901 28.82 -24.05 42.13
C ARG A 901 28.96 -22.90 43.15
N PRO A 902 27.96 -22.68 44.02
CA PRO A 902 28.04 -21.62 45.02
C PRO A 902 29.27 -21.75 45.91
N SER A 903 30.03 -20.66 46.05
CA SER A 903 31.26 -20.60 46.88
C SER A 903 32.37 -21.58 46.48
N SER A 904 32.40 -22.03 45.22
CA SER A 904 33.46 -22.88 44.66
C SER A 904 34.00 -22.30 43.34
N SER A 905 35.17 -22.77 42.90
CA SER A 905 35.71 -22.56 41.55
C SER A 905 35.14 -23.54 40.51
N ASP A 906 34.34 -24.52 40.94
CA ASP A 906 33.76 -25.52 40.04
C ASP A 906 32.70 -24.92 39.11
N ILE A 907 32.87 -25.15 37.80
CA ILE A 907 31.90 -24.79 36.77
C ILE A 907 31.33 -26.06 36.17
N TYR A 908 30.00 -26.18 36.22
CA TYR A 908 29.26 -27.32 35.71
C TYR A 908 28.66 -26.99 34.34
N PHE A 909 28.75 -27.97 33.45
CA PHE A 909 28.26 -27.92 32.07
C PHE A 909 27.24 -29.02 31.88
N GLY A 910 26.05 -28.68 31.41
CA GLY A 910 24.98 -29.62 31.11
C GLY A 910 24.59 -29.56 29.64
N GLY A 911 24.33 -30.70 29.00
CA GLY A 911 23.89 -30.73 27.61
C GLY A 911 23.72 -32.12 27.01
N ASN A 912 23.89 -32.21 25.69
CA ASN A 912 23.98 -33.46 24.95
C ASN A 912 25.43 -33.67 24.49
N PHE A 913 26.20 -34.47 25.23
CA PHE A 913 27.57 -34.84 24.92
C PHE A 913 27.97 -36.11 25.69
N GLN A 914 29.05 -36.75 25.26
CA GLN A 914 29.57 -38.03 25.78
C GLN A 914 30.99 -37.92 26.37
N GLY A 915 31.66 -36.78 26.18
CA GLY A 915 32.95 -36.51 26.80
C GLY A 915 33.50 -35.13 26.47
N VAL A 916 34.68 -34.85 27.04
CA VAL A 916 35.48 -33.64 26.78
C VAL A 916 36.90 -34.06 26.42
N GLY A 917 37.29 -33.87 25.16
CA GLY A 917 38.54 -34.36 24.61
C GLY A 917 38.62 -35.89 24.70
N GLN A 918 39.57 -36.39 25.50
CA GLN A 918 39.73 -37.82 25.79
C GLN A 918 39.05 -38.25 27.11
N PHE A 919 38.50 -37.31 27.88
CA PHE A 919 37.84 -37.59 29.15
C PHE A 919 36.37 -38.01 28.91
N PRO A 920 35.96 -39.23 29.26
CA PRO A 920 34.57 -39.66 29.13
C PRO A 920 33.71 -38.95 30.18
N CYS A 921 32.62 -38.33 29.74
CA CYS A 921 31.73 -37.60 30.62
C CYS A 921 30.38 -37.39 29.94
N ASN A 922 29.34 -38.03 30.47
CA ASN A 922 28.02 -38.03 29.85
C ASN A 922 27.12 -36.96 30.46
N SER A 923 26.52 -36.13 29.61
CA SER A 923 25.43 -35.20 29.93
C SER A 923 25.77 -34.03 30.89
N VAL A 924 26.48 -34.27 31.99
CA VAL A 924 26.98 -33.24 32.92
C VAL A 924 28.43 -33.49 33.24
N CYS A 925 29.27 -32.48 33.06
CA CYS A 925 30.66 -32.45 33.53
C CYS A 925 30.87 -31.23 34.42
N TYR A 926 31.92 -31.24 35.23
CA TYR A 926 32.43 -29.99 35.80
C TYR A 926 33.93 -29.85 35.60
N MET A 927 34.39 -28.61 35.67
CA MET A 927 35.79 -28.24 35.60
C MET A 927 36.09 -27.29 36.75
N ASP A 928 37.20 -27.51 37.45
CA ASP A 928 37.73 -26.50 38.36
C ASP A 928 38.33 -25.35 37.55
N ALA A 929 37.75 -24.15 37.66
CA ALA A 929 38.19 -22.99 36.89
C ALA A 929 39.62 -22.52 37.21
N THR A 930 40.21 -22.96 38.32
CA THR A 930 41.58 -22.59 38.72
C THR A 930 42.63 -23.56 38.17
N THR A 931 42.35 -24.86 38.13
CA THR A 931 43.29 -25.90 37.66
C THR A 931 43.05 -26.30 36.20
N GLY A 932 41.82 -26.15 35.70
CA GLY A 932 41.38 -26.65 34.39
C GLY A 932 41.15 -28.16 34.35
N GLU A 933 41.15 -28.84 35.51
CA GLU A 933 40.90 -30.28 35.60
C GLU A 933 39.40 -30.58 35.45
N TRP A 934 39.09 -31.60 34.65
CA TRP A 934 37.73 -32.04 34.36
C TRP A 934 37.38 -33.27 35.19
N ASP A 935 36.13 -33.32 35.65
CA ASP A 935 35.57 -34.48 36.32
C ASP A 935 34.09 -34.68 35.97
N GLN A 936 33.56 -35.88 36.26
CA GLN A 936 32.17 -36.23 36.07
C GLN A 936 31.46 -36.34 37.42
N PRO A 937 30.40 -35.55 37.68
CA PRO A 937 29.63 -35.67 38.91
C PRO A 937 28.80 -36.95 38.87
N GLY A 938 29.23 -38.02 39.52
CA GLY A 938 28.50 -39.30 39.56
C GLY A 938 28.37 -40.02 38.20
N SER A 939 28.26 -41.36 38.21
CA SER A 939 28.31 -42.18 36.97
C SER A 939 26.95 -42.71 36.49
N SER A 940 25.86 -42.47 37.22
CA SER A 940 24.55 -43.10 36.98
C SER A 940 23.60 -42.31 36.08
N MET A 941 23.99 -41.13 35.58
CA MET A 941 23.13 -40.26 34.77
C MET A 941 23.55 -40.21 33.30
N SER A 942 22.56 -40.13 32.41
CA SER A 942 22.70 -39.94 30.96
C SER A 942 21.47 -39.22 30.40
N GLY A 943 21.52 -38.80 29.14
CA GLY A 943 20.43 -38.12 28.45
C GLY A 943 20.83 -36.72 27.98
N THR A 944 19.84 -35.86 27.73
CA THR A 944 20.06 -34.46 27.36
C THR A 944 19.60 -33.55 28.49
N VAL A 945 20.54 -32.78 29.05
CA VAL A 945 20.22 -31.73 30.01
C VAL A 945 19.86 -30.47 29.25
N ILE A 946 18.76 -29.82 29.63
CA ILE A 946 18.36 -28.51 29.10
C ILE A 946 18.73 -27.38 30.07
N ASP A 947 18.77 -27.66 31.38
CA ASP A 947 19.01 -26.66 32.41
C ASP A 947 19.62 -27.27 33.69
N LEU A 948 20.38 -26.45 34.43
CA LEU A 948 21.06 -26.80 35.69
C LEU A 948 20.85 -25.71 36.74
N HIS A 949 20.37 -26.07 37.93
CA HIS A 949 20.14 -25.12 39.02
C HIS A 949 20.65 -25.62 40.38
N TRP A 950 21.48 -24.83 41.04
CA TRP A 950 21.95 -25.12 42.40
C TRP A 950 20.92 -24.67 43.45
N ALA A 951 20.40 -25.62 44.23
CA ALA A 951 19.56 -25.34 45.40
C ALA A 951 20.39 -24.95 46.64
N SER A 952 21.62 -25.45 46.72
CA SER A 952 22.59 -25.13 47.77
C SER A 952 23.99 -25.53 47.30
N GLN A 953 25.04 -25.26 48.07
CA GLN A 953 26.40 -25.72 47.74
C GLN A 953 26.55 -27.25 47.59
N ASN A 954 25.58 -28.06 48.04
CA ASN A 954 25.63 -29.53 48.03
C ASN A 954 24.52 -30.19 47.20
N LYS A 955 23.60 -29.43 46.61
CA LYS A 955 22.43 -29.97 45.91
C LYS A 955 22.23 -29.26 44.58
N LEU A 956 22.44 -29.99 43.48
CA LEU A 956 22.25 -29.53 42.11
C LEU A 956 21.03 -30.24 41.51
N MET A 957 20.18 -29.50 40.83
CA MET A 957 19.06 -30.02 40.05
C MET A 957 19.42 -29.96 38.57
N ALA A 958 19.25 -31.06 37.85
CA ALA A 958 19.32 -31.13 36.40
C ALA A 958 17.94 -31.39 35.82
N VAL A 959 17.59 -30.68 34.76
CA VAL A 959 16.30 -30.79 34.08
C VAL A 959 16.54 -31.15 32.61
N GLY A 960 15.72 -32.04 32.04
CA GLY A 960 15.81 -32.43 30.63
C GLY A 960 15.16 -33.76 30.30
N ASP A 961 15.66 -34.47 29.29
CA ASP A 961 15.31 -35.86 29.02
C ASP A 961 16.42 -36.75 29.60
N LEU A 962 16.22 -37.22 30.82
CA LEU A 962 17.27 -37.82 31.64
C LEU A 962 16.98 -39.29 31.94
N ASN A 963 18.04 -40.04 32.17
CA ASN A 963 17.99 -41.41 32.66
C ASN A 963 18.97 -41.56 33.83
N VAL A 964 18.44 -41.89 35.01
CA VAL A 964 19.21 -42.09 36.24
C VAL A 964 19.07 -43.54 36.69
N GLY A 965 20.15 -44.32 36.60
CA GLY A 965 20.16 -45.72 37.05
C GLY A 965 19.13 -46.62 36.33
N GLY A 966 18.75 -46.29 35.09
CA GLY A 966 17.74 -47.02 34.30
C GLY A 966 16.32 -46.44 34.37
N ASN A 967 16.08 -45.47 35.26
CA ASN A 967 14.80 -44.76 35.37
C ASN A 967 14.79 -43.49 34.52
N LYS A 968 13.88 -43.43 33.54
CA LYS A 968 13.62 -42.21 32.75
C LYS A 968 12.91 -41.16 33.59
N THR A 969 13.45 -39.94 33.63
CA THR A 969 12.91 -38.82 34.40
C THR A 969 13.23 -37.49 33.73
N SER A 970 12.42 -36.47 33.98
CA SER A 970 12.71 -35.11 33.52
C SER A 970 13.51 -34.28 34.51
N ILE A 971 13.65 -34.73 35.76
CA ILE A 971 14.40 -34.02 36.79
C ILE A 971 15.26 -35.01 37.57
N ALA A 972 16.54 -34.68 37.71
CA ALA A 972 17.48 -35.42 38.53
C ALA A 972 18.12 -34.50 39.57
N ILE A 973 18.35 -35.03 40.77
CA ILE A 973 19.00 -34.31 41.87
C ILE A 973 20.36 -34.96 42.14
N TYR A 974 21.41 -34.16 42.07
CA TYR A 974 22.77 -34.52 42.44
C TYR A 974 23.09 -34.03 43.85
N ASN A 975 23.61 -34.95 44.66
CA ASN A 975 24.18 -34.63 45.97
C ASN A 975 25.71 -34.59 45.86
N ALA A 976 26.29 -33.40 45.97
CA ALA A 976 27.74 -33.22 45.79
C ALA A 976 28.58 -33.75 46.95
N LYS A 977 27.97 -34.17 48.07
CA LYS A 977 28.68 -34.81 49.18
C LYS A 977 28.77 -36.32 49.00
N ASP A 978 27.68 -36.92 48.51
CA ASP A 978 27.57 -38.37 48.31
C ASP A 978 27.96 -38.77 46.88
N GLU A 979 28.14 -37.79 45.98
CA GLU A 979 28.46 -37.95 44.55
C GLU A 979 27.45 -38.80 43.77
N GLU A 980 26.19 -38.80 44.22
CA GLU A 980 25.11 -39.61 43.65
C GLU A 980 24.00 -38.76 42.99
N TRP A 981 23.49 -39.27 41.86
CA TRP A 981 22.27 -38.79 41.22
C TRP A 981 21.06 -39.60 41.66
N THR A 982 19.96 -38.90 41.91
CA THR A 982 18.65 -39.49 42.22
C THR A 982 17.59 -38.92 41.30
N ALA A 983 16.71 -39.78 40.77
CA ALA A 983 15.55 -39.33 40.00
C ALA A 983 14.54 -38.63 40.91
N PHE A 984 13.98 -37.51 40.46
CA PHE A 984 12.97 -36.79 41.22
C PHE A 984 11.62 -37.53 41.18
N SER A 985 11.00 -37.69 42.34
CA SER A 985 9.70 -38.40 42.44
C SER A 985 8.59 -37.59 41.76
N GLY A 986 7.77 -38.25 40.94
CA GLY A 986 6.68 -37.60 40.19
C GLY A 986 7.11 -36.83 38.94
N ALA A 987 8.39 -36.89 38.56
CA ALA A 987 8.92 -36.32 37.32
C ALA A 987 9.27 -37.42 36.29
N SER A 988 8.58 -38.56 36.31
CA SER A 988 8.77 -39.58 35.28
C SER A 988 8.02 -39.19 33.99
N GLN A 989 8.37 -39.84 32.88
CA GLN A 989 7.73 -39.57 31.58
C GLN A 989 6.22 -39.89 31.56
N SER A 990 5.73 -40.75 32.47
CA SER A 990 4.30 -41.02 32.64
C SER A 990 3.58 -40.02 33.56
N ASP A 991 4.32 -39.31 34.41
CA ASP A 991 3.75 -38.33 35.35
C ASP A 991 3.63 -36.94 34.72
N LEU A 992 4.44 -36.64 33.70
CA LEU A 992 4.45 -35.37 33.00
C LEU A 992 3.72 -35.45 31.63
N PRO A 993 3.06 -34.38 31.17
CA PRO A 993 2.29 -34.37 29.92
C PRO A 993 3.11 -34.61 28.64
N GLY A 994 4.42 -34.36 28.68
CA GLY A 994 5.32 -34.51 27.54
C GLY A 994 6.73 -34.02 27.84
N ASN A 995 7.44 -33.55 26.81
CA ASN A 995 8.84 -33.16 26.93
C ASN A 995 8.98 -31.78 27.57
N VAL A 996 9.84 -31.66 28.57
CA VAL A 996 10.17 -30.39 29.24
C VAL A 996 11.19 -29.64 28.39
N THR A 997 10.93 -28.35 28.14
CA THR A 997 11.79 -27.47 27.34
C THR A 997 12.25 -26.23 28.09
N THR A 998 11.66 -25.91 29.24
CA THR A 998 12.05 -24.76 30.07
C THR A 998 11.77 -25.03 31.55
N PHE A 999 12.55 -24.37 32.40
CA PHE A 999 12.48 -24.45 33.85
C PHE A 999 12.66 -23.05 34.44
N THR A 1000 11.98 -22.76 35.54
CA THR A 1000 12.33 -21.61 36.38
C THR A 1000 12.06 -21.93 37.84
N ALA A 1001 12.93 -21.45 38.72
CA ALA A 1001 12.76 -21.61 40.16
C ALA A 1001 11.71 -20.62 40.70
N SER A 1002 10.96 -21.05 41.72
CA SER A 1002 10.03 -20.17 42.47
C SER A 1002 10.51 -19.91 43.89
N SER A 1003 11.65 -20.48 44.26
CA SER A 1003 12.24 -20.45 45.59
C SER A 1003 13.73 -20.74 45.48
N SER A 1004 14.54 -20.11 46.34
CA SER A 1004 16.00 -20.25 46.30
C SER A 1004 16.50 -21.66 46.64
N ASP A 1005 15.72 -22.44 47.38
CA ASP A 1005 16.04 -23.81 47.78
C ASP A 1005 15.49 -24.87 46.80
N LEU A 1006 14.87 -24.43 45.70
CA LEU A 1006 14.17 -25.25 44.70
C LEU A 1006 13.09 -26.16 45.32
N SER A 1007 12.49 -25.76 46.45
CA SER A 1007 11.31 -26.45 47.02
C SER A 1007 10.06 -26.23 46.18
N LYS A 1008 9.99 -25.09 45.48
CA LYS A 1008 8.95 -24.72 44.51
C LYS A 1008 9.60 -24.25 43.21
N PHE A 1009 9.02 -24.64 42.08
CA PHE A 1009 9.52 -24.30 40.74
C PHE A 1009 8.41 -24.49 39.68
N TRP A 1010 8.67 -24.02 38.47
CA TRP A 1010 7.81 -24.20 37.31
C TRP A 1010 8.54 -24.97 36.20
N LEU A 1011 7.78 -25.76 35.45
CA LEU A 1011 8.21 -26.43 34.23
C LEU A 1011 7.35 -25.97 33.06
N GLY A 1012 7.94 -25.84 31.88
CA GLY A 1012 7.22 -25.65 30.63
C GLY A 1012 7.69 -26.64 29.56
N GLY A 1013 6.83 -26.96 28.62
CA GLY A 1013 7.12 -27.99 27.62
C GLY A 1013 6.07 -28.17 26.55
N THR A 1014 6.29 -29.19 25.72
CA THR A 1014 5.36 -29.64 24.68
C THR A 1014 4.81 -31.01 25.06
N ALA A 1015 3.50 -31.10 25.20
CA ALA A 1015 2.80 -32.32 25.53
C ALA A 1015 2.87 -33.32 24.36
N THR A 1016 2.62 -34.59 24.63
CA THR A 1016 2.65 -35.66 23.61
C THR A 1016 1.67 -35.44 22.44
N ASN A 1017 0.62 -34.65 22.65
CA ASN A 1017 -0.34 -34.26 21.63
C ASN A 1017 0.05 -32.99 20.84
N GLY A 1018 1.22 -32.40 21.10
CA GLY A 1018 1.70 -31.18 20.46
C GLY A 1018 1.29 -29.86 21.14
N SER A 1019 0.38 -29.89 22.13
CA SER A 1019 -0.01 -28.67 22.87
C SER A 1019 1.08 -28.21 23.84
N ALA A 1020 1.21 -26.90 24.05
CA ALA A 1020 2.08 -26.36 25.08
C ALA A 1020 1.50 -26.60 26.48
N PHE A 1021 2.36 -26.88 27.45
CA PHE A 1021 1.98 -26.97 28.85
C PHE A 1021 2.98 -26.24 29.74
N PHE A 1022 2.52 -25.82 30.92
CA PHE A 1022 3.38 -25.47 32.03
C PHE A 1022 2.77 -25.94 33.35
N LEU A 1023 3.61 -26.30 34.32
CA LEU A 1023 3.22 -26.92 35.59
C LEU A 1023 3.93 -26.21 36.75
N SER A 1024 3.23 -26.06 37.87
CA SER A 1024 3.80 -25.59 39.14
C SER A 1024 4.10 -26.78 40.04
N TYR A 1025 5.27 -26.82 40.65
CA TYR A 1025 5.56 -27.75 41.74
C TYR A 1025 5.46 -27.02 43.08
N ASP A 1026 4.56 -27.47 43.96
CA ASP A 1026 4.24 -26.78 45.21
C ASP A 1026 5.09 -27.23 46.42
N GLY A 1027 6.00 -28.17 46.21
CA GLY A 1027 6.77 -28.86 47.25
C GLY A 1027 6.31 -30.29 47.51
N SER A 1028 5.20 -30.72 46.91
CA SER A 1028 4.68 -32.09 47.03
C SER A 1028 4.14 -32.64 45.71
N ASN A 1029 3.33 -31.85 44.97
CA ASN A 1029 2.68 -32.28 43.75
C ASN A 1029 2.94 -31.31 42.59
N PHE A 1030 2.88 -31.85 41.37
CA PHE A 1030 2.74 -31.03 40.17
C PHE A 1030 1.28 -30.61 40.01
N LEU A 1031 1.05 -29.30 39.94
CA LEU A 1031 -0.24 -28.67 39.75
C LEU A 1031 -0.31 -28.08 38.35
N THR A 1032 -1.45 -28.28 37.68
CA THR A 1032 -1.70 -27.76 36.34
C THR A 1032 -2.60 -26.51 36.39
N PRO A 1033 -2.27 -25.45 35.64
CA PRO A 1033 -3.13 -24.30 35.45
C PRO A 1033 -4.26 -24.56 34.43
N GLY A 1034 -4.30 -25.74 33.82
CA GLY A 1034 -5.25 -26.12 32.76
C GLY A 1034 -4.78 -25.70 31.36
N ASN A 1035 -5.69 -25.77 30.40
CA ASN A 1035 -5.41 -25.38 29.01
C ASN A 1035 -5.64 -23.87 28.85
N LEU A 1036 -4.55 -23.10 28.81
CA LEU A 1036 -4.59 -21.64 28.69
C LEU A 1036 -4.13 -21.12 27.33
N PHE A 1037 -3.62 -22.01 26.47
CA PHE A 1037 -3.07 -21.69 25.16
C PHE A 1037 -3.74 -22.52 24.06
N ALA A 1038 -3.83 -21.95 22.87
CA ALA A 1038 -4.27 -22.64 21.66
C ALA A 1038 -3.10 -23.37 20.96
N GLU A 1039 -3.44 -24.21 19.98
CA GLU A 1039 -2.48 -24.93 19.15
C GLU A 1039 -1.51 -23.97 18.44
N GLY A 1040 -0.26 -24.38 18.24
CA GLY A 1040 0.80 -23.55 17.68
C GLY A 1040 1.65 -22.82 18.72
N THR A 1041 1.24 -22.81 19.99
CA THR A 1041 2.03 -22.23 21.08
C THR A 1041 3.33 -23.00 21.32
N VAL A 1042 4.44 -22.27 21.45
CA VAL A 1042 5.76 -22.79 21.86
C VAL A 1042 6.29 -21.92 23.00
N ILE A 1043 6.38 -22.50 24.20
CA ILE A 1043 6.97 -21.84 25.38
C ILE A 1043 8.49 -22.03 25.33
N ARG A 1044 9.22 -20.90 25.33
CA ARG A 1044 10.69 -20.87 25.29
C ARG A 1044 11.31 -20.53 26.64
N GLY A 1045 10.62 -19.72 27.45
CA GLY A 1045 11.11 -19.29 28.75
C GLY A 1045 9.99 -19.03 29.75
N LEU A 1046 10.30 -19.23 31.03
CA LEU A 1046 9.46 -18.90 32.16
C LEU A 1046 10.29 -18.07 33.15
N GLU A 1047 9.70 -17.06 33.77
CA GLU A 1047 10.36 -16.33 34.86
C GLU A 1047 9.33 -15.87 35.89
N LEU A 1048 9.60 -16.09 37.18
CA LEU A 1048 8.75 -15.62 38.26
C LEU A 1048 9.14 -14.20 38.68
N LEU A 1049 8.26 -13.23 38.50
CA LEU A 1049 8.53 -11.82 38.81
C LEU A 1049 7.75 -11.36 40.04
N PRO A 1050 8.37 -10.61 40.96
CA PRO A 1050 7.64 -9.98 42.07
C PRO A 1050 6.81 -8.77 41.57
N LEU A 1051 5.76 -8.43 42.31
CA LEU A 1051 4.86 -7.31 42.04
C LEU A 1051 4.99 -6.21 43.10
N ARG A 1052 4.78 -4.95 42.71
CA ARG A 1052 4.66 -3.83 43.67
C ARG A 1052 3.34 -3.90 44.45
N HIS A 1053 2.30 -4.44 43.82
CA HIS A 1053 0.95 -4.53 44.36
C HIS A 1053 0.39 -5.96 44.22
N ASP A 1054 -0.16 -6.47 45.32
CA ASP A 1054 -0.70 -7.81 45.38
C ASP A 1054 -1.94 -7.96 44.46
N HIS A 1055 -2.01 -9.03 43.68
CA HIS A 1055 -3.22 -9.41 42.95
C HIS A 1055 -4.20 -10.21 43.83
N SER A 1056 -5.38 -10.54 43.30
CA SER A 1056 -6.37 -11.37 44.01
C SER A 1056 -5.83 -12.77 44.34
N ALA A 1057 -6.24 -13.36 45.46
CA ALA A 1057 -5.74 -14.66 45.90
C ALA A 1057 -5.88 -15.75 44.83
N ALA A 1058 -4.79 -16.50 44.59
CA ALA A 1058 -4.72 -17.61 43.66
C ALA A 1058 -4.12 -18.86 44.32
N SER A 1059 -4.48 -20.05 43.83
CA SER A 1059 -4.02 -21.32 44.40
C SER A 1059 -2.64 -21.75 43.90
N LEU A 1060 -2.26 -21.32 42.69
CA LEU A 1060 -1.04 -21.77 42.01
C LEU A 1060 0.14 -20.79 42.13
N LEU A 1061 -0.12 -19.57 42.59
CA LEU A 1061 0.82 -18.46 42.60
C LEU A 1061 0.56 -17.55 43.81
N SER A 1062 1.61 -17.04 44.44
CA SER A 1062 1.48 -16.10 45.56
C SER A 1062 1.00 -14.74 45.04
N ASN A 1063 0.21 -14.03 45.84
CA ASN A 1063 -0.43 -12.78 45.42
C ASN A 1063 0.55 -11.66 45.06
N ASP A 1064 1.79 -11.71 45.57
CA ASP A 1064 2.86 -10.74 45.30
C ASP A 1064 3.75 -11.15 44.11
N GLN A 1065 3.31 -12.13 43.30
CA GLN A 1065 4.09 -12.70 42.20
C GLN A 1065 3.27 -12.74 40.90
N THR A 1066 3.96 -12.69 39.77
CA THR A 1066 3.41 -13.01 38.46
C THR A 1066 4.37 -13.94 37.72
N LEU A 1067 3.85 -14.88 36.93
CA LEU A 1067 4.69 -15.69 36.06
C LEU A 1067 4.74 -15.05 34.67
N LEU A 1068 5.94 -14.63 34.24
CA LEU A 1068 6.23 -14.21 32.88
C LEU A 1068 6.45 -15.45 32.02
N ILE A 1069 5.62 -15.63 30.99
CA ILE A 1069 5.71 -16.70 30.01
C ILE A 1069 6.19 -16.09 28.70
N MET A 1070 7.28 -16.60 28.15
CA MET A 1070 7.90 -16.11 26.91
C MET A 1070 7.92 -17.21 25.86
N GLY A 1071 7.67 -16.84 24.61
CA GLY A 1071 7.72 -17.78 23.50
C GLY A 1071 7.09 -17.24 22.24
N SER A 1072 6.55 -18.15 21.44
CA SER A 1072 5.55 -17.85 20.42
C SER A 1072 4.22 -18.34 20.97
N LEU A 1073 3.40 -17.44 21.53
CA LEU A 1073 2.20 -17.80 22.28
C LEU A 1073 0.96 -17.54 21.43
N VAL A 1074 -0.02 -18.45 21.50
CA VAL A 1074 -1.36 -18.26 20.92
C VAL A 1074 -2.37 -18.29 22.06
N ILE A 1075 -2.85 -17.12 22.46
CA ILE A 1075 -3.78 -16.93 23.57
C ILE A 1075 -5.22 -16.98 23.03
N PRO A 1076 -6.12 -17.82 23.60
CA PRO A 1076 -7.52 -17.86 23.21
C PRO A 1076 -8.17 -16.47 23.26
N ASP A 1077 -9.03 -16.16 22.29
CA ASP A 1077 -9.76 -14.88 22.15
C ASP A 1077 -8.89 -13.61 21.97
N PHE A 1078 -7.56 -13.76 21.89
CA PHE A 1078 -6.62 -12.66 21.64
C PHE A 1078 -5.81 -12.87 20.35
N GLY A 1079 -5.18 -14.05 20.20
CA GLY A 1079 -4.28 -14.35 19.09
C GLY A 1079 -2.82 -14.46 19.53
N HIS A 1080 -1.89 -13.99 18.70
CA HIS A 1080 -0.46 -14.14 18.93
C HIS A 1080 0.08 -13.15 19.98
N ALA A 1081 0.92 -13.65 20.89
CA ALA A 1081 1.67 -12.86 21.85
C ALA A 1081 3.10 -13.41 21.98
N SER A 1082 4.10 -12.54 22.14
CA SER A 1082 5.49 -12.95 22.40
C SER A 1082 5.80 -13.15 23.88
N ALA A 1083 5.11 -12.42 24.76
CA ALA A 1083 5.13 -12.66 26.20
C ALA A 1083 3.78 -12.40 26.84
N ALA A 1084 3.48 -13.14 27.91
CA ALA A 1084 2.25 -13.01 28.68
C ALA A 1084 2.51 -13.16 30.19
N LEU A 1085 1.67 -12.51 30.99
CA LEU A 1085 1.72 -12.58 32.45
C LEU A 1085 0.59 -13.46 32.98
N TYR A 1086 0.94 -14.39 33.86
CA TYR A 1086 -0.01 -15.26 34.55
C TYR A 1086 -0.04 -14.94 36.05
N ASN A 1087 -1.22 -14.54 36.54
CA ASN A 1087 -1.46 -14.17 37.95
C ASN A 1087 -1.97 -15.33 38.82
N GLY A 1088 -1.82 -16.58 38.37
CA GLY A 1088 -2.38 -17.75 39.06
C GLY A 1088 -3.83 -18.10 38.70
N THR A 1089 -4.52 -17.26 37.92
CA THR A 1089 -5.88 -17.55 37.42
C THR A 1089 -6.07 -17.22 35.93
N HIS A 1090 -5.54 -16.10 35.46
CA HIS A 1090 -5.72 -15.60 34.10
C HIS A 1090 -4.37 -15.31 33.44
N ILE A 1091 -4.31 -15.50 32.13
CA ILE A 1091 -3.19 -15.04 31.29
C ILE A 1091 -3.57 -13.71 30.66
N THR A 1092 -2.68 -12.73 30.77
CA THR A 1092 -2.81 -11.41 30.13
C THR A 1092 -1.65 -11.24 29.14
N PRO A 1093 -1.92 -10.91 27.86
CA PRO A 1093 -0.85 -10.52 26.93
C PRO A 1093 -0.04 -9.37 27.52
N PHE A 1094 1.27 -9.37 27.31
CA PHE A 1094 2.16 -8.41 27.97
C PHE A 1094 3.09 -7.71 26.99
N ILE A 1095 3.84 -8.46 26.20
CA ILE A 1095 4.71 -7.90 25.16
C ILE A 1095 4.33 -8.53 23.83
N LEU A 1096 4.07 -7.65 22.86
CA LEU A 1096 3.84 -8.02 21.48
C LEU A 1096 5.11 -7.74 20.67
N SER A 1097 5.49 -8.67 19.80
CA SER A 1097 6.67 -8.46 18.96
C SER A 1097 6.47 -8.96 17.53
N GLN A 1098 7.20 -8.41 16.57
CA GLN A 1098 6.99 -8.70 15.16
C GLN A 1098 8.32 -8.78 14.44
N LYS A 1099 8.41 -9.62 13.41
CA LYS A 1099 9.54 -9.66 12.48
C LYS A 1099 9.36 -8.63 11.36
N ALA A 1100 10.43 -8.32 10.65
CA ALA A 1100 10.45 -7.31 9.58
C ALA A 1100 9.51 -7.63 8.41
N ASP A 1101 9.17 -8.90 8.21
CA ASP A 1101 8.22 -9.37 7.19
C ASP A 1101 6.75 -9.27 7.63
N GLY A 1102 6.49 -8.80 8.84
CA GLY A 1102 5.16 -8.66 9.41
C GLY A 1102 4.66 -9.88 10.20
N GLN A 1103 5.42 -10.97 10.27
CA GLN A 1103 5.04 -12.15 11.04
C GLN A 1103 5.19 -11.93 12.55
N PRO A 1104 4.40 -12.61 13.40
CA PRO A 1104 4.59 -12.59 14.84
C PRO A 1104 6.02 -12.99 15.24
N GLY A 1105 6.59 -12.27 16.20
CA GLY A 1105 7.90 -12.54 16.75
C GLY A 1105 7.88 -13.63 17.81
N SER A 1106 9.01 -13.82 18.50
CA SER A 1106 9.03 -14.67 19.69
C SER A 1106 10.09 -14.25 20.69
N MET A 1107 9.83 -14.44 21.98
CA MET A 1107 10.79 -14.17 23.05
C MET A 1107 11.40 -15.47 23.61
N SER A 1108 12.69 -15.42 23.90
CA SER A 1108 13.51 -16.58 24.27
C SER A 1108 13.83 -16.61 25.76
N GLN A 1109 14.53 -15.60 26.29
CA GLN A 1109 15.03 -15.61 27.66
C GLN A 1109 14.89 -14.25 28.34
N PHE A 1110 14.56 -14.29 29.63
CA PHE A 1110 14.70 -13.19 30.57
C PHE A 1110 16.00 -13.38 31.35
N PHE A 1111 16.82 -12.35 31.45
CA PHE A 1111 18.01 -12.39 32.30
C PHE A 1111 18.20 -11.05 33.02
N SER A 1112 18.74 -11.15 34.23
CA SER A 1112 18.89 -10.03 35.16
C SER A 1112 20.32 -9.93 35.68
N GLU A 1113 20.70 -8.73 36.11
CA GLU A 1113 22.03 -8.46 36.67
C GLU A 1113 22.22 -9.15 38.03
N ASN A 1114 21.17 -9.15 38.86
CA ASN A 1114 21.16 -9.78 40.17
C ASN A 1114 20.27 -11.02 40.17
N LYS A 1115 20.63 -12.02 40.99
CA LYS A 1115 19.80 -13.22 41.17
C LYS A 1115 18.41 -12.85 41.68
N ASN A 1116 17.40 -13.46 41.08
CA ASN A 1116 16.02 -13.27 41.46
C ASN A 1116 15.77 -13.72 42.92
N PRO A 1117 15.24 -12.85 43.80
CA PRO A 1117 14.90 -13.23 45.16
C PRO A 1117 13.60 -14.05 45.26
N TYR A 1118 12.85 -14.16 44.16
CA TYR A 1118 11.55 -14.82 44.00
C TYR A 1118 10.40 -14.27 44.85
N THR A 1119 10.68 -13.44 45.85
CA THR A 1119 9.70 -12.87 46.78
C THR A 1119 10.01 -11.40 47.04
N THR A 1120 8.96 -10.61 47.28
CA THR A 1120 9.14 -9.26 47.79
C THR A 1120 9.64 -9.37 49.24
N ASN A 1121 10.90 -9.02 49.49
CA ASN A 1121 11.40 -8.90 50.85
C ASN A 1121 10.74 -7.68 51.52
N LYS A 1122 9.48 -7.81 51.96
CA LYS A 1122 8.96 -7.00 53.06
C LYS A 1122 9.82 -7.36 54.26
N LYS A 1123 10.91 -6.61 54.46
CA LYS A 1123 11.67 -6.61 55.70
C LYS A 1123 10.73 -6.19 56.83
N HIS A 1124 9.94 -7.13 57.33
CA HIS A 1124 9.48 -7.04 58.69
C HIS A 1124 10.75 -7.10 59.52
N HIS A 1125 11.15 -5.93 60.05
CA HIS A 1125 12.10 -5.90 61.15
C HIS A 1125 11.61 -6.94 62.17
N SER A 1126 12.51 -7.81 62.62
CA SER A 1126 12.23 -8.74 63.72
C SER A 1126 11.38 -8.01 64.77
N ASN A 1127 10.32 -8.66 65.27
CA ASN A 1127 9.42 -8.06 66.25
C ASN A 1127 10.19 -7.40 67.41
N GLY A 1128 11.40 -7.88 67.74
CA GLY A 1128 12.29 -7.24 68.71
C GLY A 1128 12.82 -5.85 68.33
N ILE A 1129 13.16 -5.60 67.06
CA ILE A 1129 13.63 -4.28 66.57
C ILE A 1129 12.46 -3.29 66.51
N ALA A 1130 11.28 -3.71 66.07
CA ALA A 1130 10.10 -2.86 66.07
C ALA A 1130 9.71 -2.43 67.49
N VAL A 1131 9.78 -3.36 68.46
CA VAL A 1131 9.59 -3.06 69.89
C VAL A 1131 10.68 -2.11 70.40
N LEU A 1132 11.94 -2.26 69.99
CA LEU A 1132 13.04 -1.38 70.40
C LEU A 1132 12.84 0.06 69.88
N VAL A 1133 12.47 0.22 68.61
CA VAL A 1133 12.21 1.54 68.02
C VAL A 1133 10.98 2.19 68.66
N ALA A 1134 9.89 1.43 68.86
CA ALA A 1134 8.71 1.93 69.57
C ALA A 1134 9.03 2.35 71.01
N PHE A 1135 9.88 1.58 71.70
CA PHE A 1135 10.37 1.93 73.04
C PHE A 1135 11.22 3.22 73.03
N CYS A 1136 12.14 3.38 72.07
CA CYS A 1136 12.94 4.59 71.91
C CYS A 1136 12.07 5.82 71.58
N CYS A 1137 11.08 5.68 70.71
CA CYS A 1137 10.13 6.75 70.40
C CYS A 1137 9.26 7.10 71.62
N ALA A 1138 8.78 6.11 72.36
CA ALA A 1138 8.03 6.33 73.60
C ALA A 1138 8.89 7.06 74.65
N LEU A 1139 10.15 6.65 74.81
CA LEU A 1139 11.09 7.30 75.72
C LEU A 1139 11.40 8.74 75.28
N GLY A 1140 11.54 8.98 73.98
CA GLY A 1140 11.71 10.30 73.38
C GLY A 1140 10.50 11.21 73.59
N CYS A 1141 9.28 10.68 73.41
CA CYS A 1141 8.04 11.40 73.69
C CYS A 1141 7.91 11.74 75.18
N VAL A 1142 8.21 10.81 76.09
CA VAL A 1142 8.22 11.08 77.54
C VAL A 1142 9.25 12.16 77.86
N PHE A 1143 10.45 12.10 77.28
CA PHE A 1143 11.48 13.11 77.49
C PHE A 1143 11.05 14.49 77.00
N LEU A 1144 10.37 14.56 75.85
CA LEU A 1144 9.81 15.80 75.32
C LEU A 1144 8.67 16.35 76.19
N ILE A 1145 7.81 15.49 76.72
CA ILE A 1145 6.75 15.89 77.67
C ILE A 1145 7.36 16.42 78.97
N VAL A 1146 8.39 15.76 79.50
CA VAL A 1146 9.12 16.22 80.70
C VAL A 1146 9.83 17.53 80.42
N LEU A 1147 10.48 17.68 79.27
CA LEU A 1147 11.15 18.91 78.86
C LEU A 1147 10.15 20.06 78.71
N ALA A 1148 9.02 19.81 78.05
CA ALA A 1148 7.92 20.76 77.94
C ALA A 1148 7.36 21.13 79.33
N GLY A 1149 7.23 20.16 80.25
CA GLY A 1149 6.83 20.38 81.63
C GLY A 1149 7.83 21.22 82.43
N VAL A 1150 9.14 20.99 82.24
CA VAL A 1150 10.21 21.78 82.87
C VAL A 1150 10.23 23.20 82.31
N ILE A 1151 10.06 23.37 80.99
CA ILE A 1151 9.96 24.68 80.34
C ILE A 1151 8.71 25.40 80.84
N LEU A 1152 7.55 24.73 80.89
CA LEU A 1152 6.30 25.29 81.42
C LEU A 1152 6.43 25.67 82.90
N ASN A 1153 7.07 24.84 83.73
CA ASN A 1153 7.34 25.16 85.14
C ASN A 1153 8.31 26.33 85.27
N LYS A 1154 9.34 26.44 84.42
CA LYS A 1154 10.26 27.57 84.40
C LYS A 1154 9.59 28.86 83.93
N VAL A 1155 8.64 28.76 82.99
CA VAL A 1155 7.80 29.89 82.52
C VAL A 1155 6.77 30.29 83.58
N GLN A 1156 6.13 29.32 84.26
CA GLN A 1156 5.24 29.57 85.40
C GLN A 1156 5.98 30.23 86.56
N ARG A 1157 7.15 29.71 86.96
CA ARG A 1157 7.99 30.31 88.02
C ARG A 1157 8.51 31.70 87.64
N ARG A 1158 8.76 31.98 86.36
CA ARG A 1158 9.05 33.35 85.89
C ARG A 1158 7.84 34.28 85.96
N ARG A 1159 6.62 33.77 85.73
CA ARG A 1159 5.38 34.56 85.80
C ARG A 1159 4.82 34.72 87.22
N GLN A 1160 5.09 33.79 88.12
CA GLN A 1160 4.50 33.77 89.47
C GLN A 1160 5.35 34.48 90.54
N GLY A 1161 6.56 34.96 90.20
CA GLY A 1161 7.38 35.73 91.14
C GLY A 1161 7.88 34.89 92.32
N TYR A 1162 8.98 35.33 92.93
CA TYR A 1162 9.60 34.64 94.05
C TYR A 1162 8.71 34.79 95.30
N ALA A 1163 7.98 33.74 95.69
CA ALA A 1163 7.30 33.69 96.99
C ALA A 1163 8.29 33.15 98.04
N ALA A 1164 8.69 34.02 98.96
CA ALA A 1164 9.55 33.66 100.09
C ALA A 1164 8.88 32.62 100.99
N ALA A 1165 9.67 31.68 101.50
CA ALA A 1165 9.23 30.63 102.41
C ALA A 1165 8.65 31.21 103.72
N PRO A 1166 7.48 30.75 104.19
CA PRO A 1166 7.02 31.03 105.54
C PRO A 1166 7.87 30.22 106.53
N GLN A 1167 8.65 30.92 107.33
CA GLN A 1167 9.22 30.37 108.55
C GLN A 1167 8.13 30.36 109.62
N THR A 1168 7.84 29.19 110.19
CA THR A 1168 7.51 29.05 111.62
C THR A 1168 7.54 27.58 112.05
N PHE A 1169 8.27 27.36 113.13
CA PHE A 1169 8.35 26.18 113.98
C PHE A 1169 6.99 25.79 114.58
N GLY A 1170 6.80 24.50 114.89
CA GLY A 1170 5.82 24.10 115.90
C GLY A 1170 5.21 22.71 115.75
N THR A 1171 5.80 21.77 116.51
CA THR A 1171 5.13 20.70 117.29
C THR A 1171 4.36 19.56 116.61
N ASP A 1172 4.86 18.36 116.96
CA ASP A 1172 4.14 17.13 117.31
C ASP A 1172 3.51 16.23 116.23
N ARG A 1173 4.17 15.07 116.07
CA ARG A 1173 3.66 13.68 116.00
C ARG A 1173 2.17 13.48 116.36
N PRO A 1174 1.58 12.27 116.15
CA PRO A 1174 1.85 11.14 115.24
C PRO A 1174 0.52 10.62 114.60
N SER A 1175 0.55 9.49 113.87
CA SER A 1175 -0.36 8.33 114.04
C SER A 1175 -0.66 7.58 112.74
N ASP A 1176 -0.18 6.34 112.67
CA ASP A 1176 -0.89 5.25 111.99
C ASP A 1176 -2.37 5.21 112.38
N MET A 1177 -3.16 4.49 111.57
CA MET A 1177 -4.58 4.13 111.75
C MET A 1177 -5.58 5.12 111.12
N GLN A 1178 -6.67 4.72 110.46
CA GLN A 1178 -7.26 3.41 110.16
C GLN A 1178 -8.38 3.60 109.14
N ARG A 1179 -8.59 2.56 108.32
CA ARG A 1179 -9.86 2.00 107.82
C ARG A 1179 -11.17 2.76 108.06
N VAL A 1180 -11.94 3.01 106.99
CA VAL A 1180 -13.42 3.16 106.95
C VAL A 1180 -13.91 2.68 105.55
N PRO A 1181 -15.07 2.00 105.38
CA PRO A 1181 -15.13 0.54 105.38
C PRO A 1181 -16.15 0.02 104.32
N PRO A 1182 -16.99 -1.02 104.53
CA PRO A 1182 -17.28 -2.06 103.56
C PRO A 1182 -18.70 -1.92 103.00
N GLU A 1183 -18.95 -0.81 102.30
CA GLU A 1183 -20.30 -0.50 101.78
C GLU A 1183 -20.36 -0.53 100.25
N TYR A 1184 -19.20 -0.59 99.58
CA TYR A 1184 -19.11 -0.76 98.13
C TYR A 1184 -19.00 -2.22 97.68
N LEU A 1185 -19.11 -3.18 98.61
CA LEU A 1185 -18.83 -4.59 98.33
C LEU A 1185 -20.05 -5.41 97.88
N PHE A 1186 -21.31 -5.01 98.09
CA PHE A 1186 -22.46 -5.86 97.68
C PHE A 1186 -23.78 -5.10 97.39
N ASN A 1187 -23.81 -4.36 96.29
CA ASN A 1187 -25.07 -3.98 95.61
C ASN A 1187 -24.72 -3.78 94.12
N SER A 1188 -25.09 -4.62 93.16
CA SER A 1188 -26.12 -5.64 93.13
C SER A 1188 -25.87 -6.51 91.89
N LEU A 1189 -25.65 -7.81 92.13
CA LEU A 1189 -26.05 -8.87 91.21
C LEU A 1189 -27.50 -8.62 90.78
N HIS A 1190 -27.80 -8.58 89.48
CA HIS A 1190 -29.00 -9.13 88.83
C HIS A 1190 -28.79 -9.09 87.29
N GLN A 1191 -28.02 -10.07 86.79
CA GLN A 1191 -28.10 -10.80 85.49
C GLN A 1191 -28.26 -10.06 84.13
N PRO A 1192 -27.98 -10.71 82.97
CA PRO A 1192 -26.92 -11.68 82.63
C PRO A 1192 -26.22 -11.42 81.26
N ASN A 1193 -24.97 -11.89 81.14
CA ASN A 1193 -24.18 -12.10 79.90
C ASN A 1193 -24.79 -13.22 79.00
N PRO A 1194 -24.23 -13.59 77.81
CA PRO A 1194 -23.04 -13.11 77.04
C PRO A 1194 -23.36 -12.84 75.53
N GLY A 1195 -22.49 -12.41 74.61
CA GLY A 1195 -21.04 -12.15 74.59
C GLY A 1195 -20.55 -11.67 73.21
N ALA A 1196 -19.22 -11.46 73.14
CA ALA A 1196 -18.31 -11.20 71.99
C ALA A 1196 -18.43 -9.81 71.28
N PRO A 1197 -17.30 -9.19 70.88
CA PRO A 1197 -16.45 -9.72 69.82
C PRO A 1197 -14.94 -9.72 70.09
N ALA A 1198 -14.29 -10.67 69.42
CA ALA A 1198 -12.88 -10.66 69.09
C ALA A 1198 -12.69 -10.08 67.68
N LEU A 1199 -11.57 -9.35 67.55
CA LEU A 1199 -10.82 -8.91 66.38
C LEU A 1199 -11.54 -8.08 65.30
#